data_AF-A0A964QQ44-F1
#
_entry.id   AF-A0A964QQ44-F1
#
_cell.length_a   1.000
_cell.length_b   1.000
_cell.length_c   1.000
_cell.angle_alpha   90.00
_cell.angle_beta   90.00
_cell.angle_gamma   90.00
#
_symmetry.space_group_name_H-M   'P 1'
#
loop_
_entity.id
_entity.type
_entity.pdbx_description
1 polymer ?
#
loop_
_entity_poly.entity_id
_entity_poly.type
_entity_poly.pdbx_seq_one_letter_code
_entity_poly.pdbx_strand_id
1 'polypeptide(L)'
;MEHQKAKDVVRFGVVSTPARQWATDLKGLLARADAAFAEHRLADAKRDLQEALQLCPDSPEILSGLGGLLYQLDEFRESRSILQRLVAQKPNEPSAWVQLALANYRLGILTEFETALLQALEIEPQHRTALKLLADHLAENHQFVDASKIYLQILNSHPKDLDVLLALAACFYRMEDTACARMMFEQVLQIQPENGLAKEGLDIIRRGIRPKAQVVKKPEPLVSAIVSTYNSERFLRRCLEDLERQTIADRLEIIVVNSGSQENEQSIVEDFQRRFANIVYLHTPERETVYAAWNRAIRVARGNYITNANTDDRHTPDALEKMAYALSQRPEVGLVYADSEVHRSENADWSNAAVVGRLRWPDFRRELLFQVCCIGPQPMWRKSLHDEFGYFDSTLTVAGDYEFWLRISSRTQFLHLTEVLGLYLEAPRSVAHQNSDKCSHESERARERHWPTERGPRPRPQGCFLERYPAPRPSSMVESTKGRPAVSVIMPTCNRPLMLQEAIESVLEQTFQDFELLVINDGGEDVAPLLMKLNQKGKIRYAQHSSHRGPSAARNTGISHARGKYVAYLDDDDLYLPGHLQTLVGYLEQSGSKIAYTDGYRAQQEVHGNHYVITGRDVPYSQNFDRDLILVGNFVPILRLMHQRVCLAETGGFDESLPAVEDWDLWIRLSRYNHPAHISEITCEFRTRKREAKVLIQSLTNLLAGTDAVYRKYEHWVADKPLVRAWQLKNREDAFQKLRKASEAS
;
A
#
# COMPACT_ATOMS: atom_id res chain seq x y z
N MET A 1 -22.21 -40.81 19.44
CA MET A 1 -23.67 -40.70 19.38
C MET A 1 -24.06 -39.29 19.75
N GLU A 2 -24.76 -38.68 18.81
CA GLU A 2 -25.56 -37.45 18.82
C GLU A 2 -26.15 -36.98 20.15
N HIS A 3 -26.32 -35.64 20.20
CA HIS A 3 -27.43 -34.90 20.80
C HIS A 3 -27.73 -35.12 22.29
N GLN A 4 -27.51 -34.08 23.11
CA GLN A 4 -28.59 -33.31 23.76
C GLN A 4 -27.98 -32.20 24.63
N LYS A 5 -28.33 -30.94 24.35
CA LYS A 5 -28.62 -29.92 25.38
C LYS A 5 -29.32 -28.72 24.74
N ALA A 6 -30.63 -28.90 24.57
CA ALA A 6 -31.59 -27.81 24.52
C ALA A 6 -32.57 -28.05 25.68
N LYS A 7 -32.86 -26.97 26.44
CA LYS A 7 -34.02 -26.67 27.33
C LYS A 7 -33.54 -25.71 28.44
N ASP A 8 -34.17 -24.58 28.75
CA ASP A 8 -35.60 -24.26 28.73
C ASP A 8 -35.89 -22.77 28.44
N VAL A 9 -36.94 -22.51 27.66
CA VAL A 9 -38.08 -21.65 28.06
C VAL A 9 -39.36 -22.29 27.48
N VAL A 10 -40.35 -22.52 28.33
CA VAL A 10 -41.69 -23.11 28.09
C VAL A 10 -42.70 -21.94 28.13
N ARG A 11 -43.69 -21.76 27.25
CA ARG A 11 -44.97 -22.52 27.15
C ARG A 11 -45.92 -21.96 26.06
N PHE A 12 -46.75 -22.87 25.53
CA PHE A 12 -48.01 -22.74 24.75
C PHE A 12 -47.97 -22.52 23.22
N GLY A 13 -48.47 -23.53 22.49
CA GLY A 13 -48.98 -23.41 21.12
C GLY A 13 -48.51 -24.52 20.19
N VAL A 14 -49.34 -25.53 19.96
CA VAL A 14 -49.14 -26.55 18.92
C VAL A 14 -49.06 -25.86 17.56
N VAL A 15 -47.87 -25.84 16.92
CA VAL A 15 -47.71 -25.59 15.49
C VAL A 15 -46.79 -26.66 14.92
N SER A 16 -47.35 -27.84 14.69
CA SER A 16 -46.68 -28.95 14.00
C SER A 16 -47.15 -29.01 12.55
N THR A 17 -46.60 -28.16 11.66
CA THR A 17 -46.79 -28.35 10.20
C THR A 17 -45.79 -27.65 9.26
N PRO A 18 -45.27 -26.41 9.48
CA PRO A 18 -44.44 -25.74 8.47
C PRO A 18 -43.01 -26.30 8.33
N ALA A 19 -42.34 -26.60 9.46
CA ALA A 19 -40.94 -27.01 9.46
C ALA A 19 -40.71 -28.42 8.86
N ARG A 20 -41.69 -29.33 8.97
CA ARG A 20 -41.61 -30.66 8.35
C ARG A 20 -41.88 -30.63 6.85
N GLN A 21 -42.77 -29.75 6.40
CA GLN A 21 -43.11 -29.59 4.98
C GLN A 21 -41.88 -29.06 4.22
N TRP A 22 -41.30 -27.95 4.68
CA TRP A 22 -40.09 -27.36 4.13
C TRP A 22 -38.90 -28.33 4.05
N ALA A 23 -38.66 -29.12 5.09
CA ALA A 23 -37.61 -30.13 5.09
C ALA A 23 -37.87 -31.29 4.10
N THR A 24 -39.15 -31.62 3.85
CA THR A 24 -39.54 -32.64 2.86
C THR A 24 -39.37 -32.09 1.44
N ASP A 25 -39.79 -30.85 1.21
CA ASP A 25 -39.68 -30.16 -0.08
C ASP A 25 -38.22 -29.94 -0.48
N LEU A 26 -37.37 -29.50 0.47
CA LEU A 26 -35.92 -29.36 0.26
C LEU A 26 -35.26 -30.68 -0.12
N LYS A 27 -35.58 -31.76 0.60
CA LYS A 27 -35.03 -33.09 0.32
C LYS A 27 -35.45 -33.60 -1.06
N GLY A 28 -36.70 -33.32 -1.47
CA GLY A 28 -37.19 -33.62 -2.81
C GLY A 28 -36.46 -32.82 -3.89
N LEU A 29 -36.22 -31.53 -3.67
CA LEU A 29 -35.49 -30.65 -4.58
C LEU A 29 -34.04 -31.10 -4.80
N LEU A 30 -33.31 -31.39 -3.72
CA LEU A 30 -31.92 -31.87 -3.82
C LEU A 30 -31.83 -33.20 -4.56
N ALA A 31 -32.74 -34.15 -4.28
CA ALA A 31 -32.77 -35.43 -4.98
C ALA A 31 -33.08 -35.29 -6.49
N ARG A 32 -33.97 -34.36 -6.86
CA ARG A 32 -34.24 -34.06 -8.27
C ARG A 32 -33.05 -33.38 -8.95
N ALA A 33 -32.38 -32.46 -8.26
CA ALA A 33 -31.18 -31.81 -8.75
C ALA A 33 -30.04 -32.82 -9.01
N ASP A 34 -29.79 -33.73 -8.06
CA ASP A 34 -28.77 -34.79 -8.21
C ASP A 34 -29.09 -35.73 -9.38
N ALA A 35 -30.35 -36.15 -9.51
CA ALA A 35 -30.79 -37.00 -10.61
C ALA A 35 -30.67 -36.29 -11.97
N ALA A 36 -31.08 -35.02 -12.05
CA ALA A 36 -30.94 -34.21 -13.26
C ALA A 36 -29.46 -33.99 -13.62
N PHE A 37 -28.59 -33.78 -12.65
CA PHE A 37 -27.14 -33.66 -12.86
C PHE A 37 -26.55 -34.97 -13.41
N ALA A 38 -26.91 -36.12 -12.83
CA ALA A 38 -26.45 -37.44 -13.29
C ALA A 38 -26.93 -37.77 -14.72
N GLU A 39 -28.08 -37.27 -15.13
CA GLU A 39 -28.63 -37.41 -16.49
C GLU A 39 -28.14 -36.31 -17.46
N HIS A 40 -27.17 -35.49 -17.06
CA HIS A 40 -26.67 -34.33 -17.83
C HIS A 40 -27.74 -33.28 -18.20
N ARG A 41 -28.86 -33.23 -17.47
CA ARG A 41 -29.91 -32.20 -17.59
C ARG A 41 -29.59 -31.00 -16.71
N LEU A 42 -28.49 -30.31 -17.04
CA LEU A 42 -27.90 -29.24 -16.21
C LEU A 42 -28.86 -28.07 -15.93
N ALA A 43 -29.73 -27.71 -16.88
CA ALA A 43 -30.71 -26.64 -16.69
C ALA A 43 -31.80 -27.00 -15.66
N ASP A 44 -32.24 -28.27 -15.63
CA ASP A 44 -33.20 -28.75 -14.63
C ASP A 44 -32.56 -28.80 -13.24
N ALA A 45 -31.31 -29.27 -13.15
CA ALA A 45 -30.54 -29.26 -11.91
C ALA A 45 -30.34 -27.83 -11.37
N LYS A 46 -30.09 -26.86 -12.25
CA LYS A 46 -29.95 -25.44 -11.89
C LYS A 46 -31.24 -24.91 -11.30
N ARG A 47 -32.37 -25.15 -11.95
CA ARG A 47 -33.69 -24.70 -11.45
C ARG A 47 -33.96 -25.26 -10.06
N ASP A 48 -33.76 -26.56 -9.88
CA ASP A 48 -34.07 -27.22 -8.61
C ASP A 48 -33.13 -26.76 -7.49
N LEU A 49 -31.84 -26.49 -7.77
CA LEU A 49 -30.91 -25.88 -6.80
C LEU A 49 -31.21 -24.41 -6.50
N GLN A 50 -31.68 -23.62 -7.47
CA GLN A 50 -32.11 -22.24 -7.24
C GLN A 50 -33.35 -22.19 -6.35
N GLU A 51 -34.31 -23.09 -6.54
CA GLU A 51 -35.48 -23.23 -5.68
C GLU A 51 -35.09 -23.73 -4.28
N ALA A 52 -34.16 -24.69 -4.19
CA ALA A 52 -33.58 -25.13 -2.91
C ALA A 52 -32.86 -23.97 -2.17
N LEU A 53 -32.18 -23.08 -2.90
CA LEU A 53 -31.52 -21.91 -2.33
C LEU A 53 -32.53 -20.87 -1.81
N GLN A 54 -33.70 -20.72 -2.43
CA GLN A 54 -34.75 -19.84 -1.88
C GLN A 54 -35.28 -20.36 -0.54
N LEU A 55 -35.36 -21.68 -0.41
CA LEU A 55 -35.77 -22.37 0.80
C LEU A 55 -34.70 -22.29 1.89
N CYS A 56 -33.42 -22.46 1.53
CA CYS A 56 -32.27 -22.36 2.44
C CYS A 56 -31.19 -21.41 1.89
N PRO A 57 -31.36 -20.08 2.05
CA PRO A 57 -30.47 -19.09 1.43
C PRO A 57 -29.00 -19.22 1.81
N ASP A 58 -28.73 -19.72 3.02
CA ASP A 58 -27.39 -19.77 3.60
C ASP A 58 -26.86 -21.21 3.78
N SER A 59 -27.31 -22.17 2.96
CA SER A 59 -26.73 -23.52 2.96
C SER A 59 -25.45 -23.56 2.10
N PRO A 60 -24.28 -23.86 2.69
CA PRO A 60 -23.02 -23.97 1.96
C PRO A 60 -23.03 -25.07 0.90
N GLU A 61 -23.74 -26.17 1.15
CA GLU A 61 -23.84 -27.31 0.23
C GLU A 61 -24.57 -26.92 -1.05
N ILE A 62 -25.66 -26.15 -0.91
CA ILE A 62 -26.44 -25.63 -2.05
C ILE A 62 -25.64 -24.55 -2.80
N LEU A 63 -24.95 -23.65 -2.09
CA LEU A 63 -24.10 -22.63 -2.69
C LEU A 63 -22.95 -23.25 -3.49
N SER A 64 -22.28 -24.27 -2.95
CA SER A 64 -21.21 -25.01 -3.64
C SER A 64 -21.72 -25.73 -4.88
N GLY A 65 -22.82 -26.50 -4.74
CA GLY A 65 -23.43 -27.22 -5.85
C GLY A 65 -23.91 -26.30 -6.98
N LEU A 66 -24.61 -25.21 -6.63
CA LEU A 66 -25.10 -24.24 -7.60
C LEU A 66 -23.96 -23.44 -8.25
N GLY A 67 -22.97 -23.03 -7.47
CA GLY A 67 -21.80 -22.30 -7.96
C GLY A 67 -21.01 -23.11 -9.01
N GLY A 68 -20.77 -24.39 -8.74
CA GLY A 68 -20.13 -25.32 -9.69
C GLY A 68 -20.98 -25.61 -10.93
N LEU A 69 -22.30 -25.76 -10.77
CA LEU A 69 -23.20 -25.99 -11.90
C LEU A 69 -23.31 -24.78 -12.84
N LEU A 70 -23.39 -23.57 -12.28
CA LEU A 70 -23.37 -22.31 -13.03
C LEU A 70 -22.05 -22.16 -13.82
N TYR A 71 -20.92 -22.58 -13.23
CA TYR A 71 -19.64 -22.61 -13.93
C TYR A 71 -19.66 -23.54 -15.15
N GLN A 72 -20.26 -24.74 -15.02
CA GLN A 72 -20.40 -25.69 -16.14
C GLN A 72 -21.34 -25.20 -17.25
N LEU A 73 -22.32 -24.36 -16.91
CA LEU A 73 -23.23 -23.71 -17.86
C LEU A 73 -22.63 -22.46 -18.53
N ASP A 74 -21.35 -22.18 -18.31
CA ASP A 74 -20.64 -20.96 -18.73
C ASP A 74 -21.25 -19.65 -18.18
N GLU A 75 -22.01 -19.72 -17.09
CA GLU A 75 -22.66 -18.58 -16.41
C GLU A 75 -21.76 -17.98 -15.31
N PHE A 76 -20.56 -17.54 -15.68
CA PHE A 76 -19.50 -17.22 -14.71
C PHE A 76 -19.82 -16.07 -13.76
N ARG A 77 -20.58 -15.07 -14.20
CA ARG A 77 -20.93 -13.92 -13.34
C ARG A 77 -21.83 -14.35 -12.17
N GLU A 78 -22.83 -15.18 -12.44
CA GLU A 78 -23.70 -15.73 -11.41
C GLU A 78 -22.94 -16.73 -10.54
N SER A 79 -22.13 -17.60 -11.16
CA SER A 79 -21.25 -18.54 -10.45
C SER A 79 -20.36 -17.81 -9.43
N ARG A 80 -19.66 -16.74 -9.86
CA ARG A 80 -18.82 -15.90 -8.98
C ARG A 80 -19.63 -15.32 -7.82
N SER A 81 -20.81 -14.77 -8.08
CA SER A 81 -21.65 -14.17 -7.03
C SER A 81 -22.08 -15.19 -5.97
N ILE A 82 -22.44 -16.40 -6.38
CA ILE A 82 -22.79 -17.49 -5.46
C ILE A 82 -21.57 -17.97 -4.67
N LEU A 83 -20.42 -18.12 -5.33
CA LEU A 83 -19.18 -18.60 -4.71
C LEU A 83 -18.57 -17.57 -3.74
N GLN A 84 -18.75 -16.27 -3.97
CA GLN A 84 -18.39 -15.23 -3.00
C GLN A 84 -19.16 -15.37 -1.68
N ARG A 85 -20.45 -15.77 -1.75
CA ARG A 85 -21.26 -16.04 -0.56
C ARG A 85 -20.78 -17.32 0.14
N LEU A 86 -20.39 -18.34 -0.63
CA LEU A 86 -19.84 -19.58 -0.07
C LEU A 86 -18.56 -19.32 0.73
N VAL A 87 -17.57 -18.61 0.17
CA VAL A 87 -16.31 -18.31 0.90
C VAL A 87 -16.53 -17.40 2.10
N ALA A 88 -17.53 -16.51 2.07
CA ALA A 88 -17.88 -15.70 3.24
C ALA A 88 -18.44 -16.53 4.41
N GLN A 89 -19.14 -17.64 4.12
CA GLN A 89 -19.70 -18.55 5.13
C GLN A 89 -18.71 -19.63 5.57
N LYS A 90 -17.86 -20.08 4.64
CA LYS A 90 -16.86 -21.14 4.84
C LYS A 90 -15.47 -20.62 4.46
N PRO A 91 -14.93 -19.61 5.17
CA PRO A 91 -13.62 -19.03 4.83
C PRO A 91 -12.48 -20.03 4.99
N ASN A 92 -12.64 -21.08 5.80
CA ASN A 92 -11.64 -22.10 6.06
C ASN A 92 -11.78 -23.35 5.16
N GLU A 93 -12.53 -23.27 4.05
CA GLU A 93 -12.73 -24.39 3.13
C GLU A 93 -11.98 -24.14 1.79
N PRO A 94 -10.85 -24.85 1.52
CA PRO A 94 -10.02 -24.59 0.33
C PRO A 94 -10.75 -24.78 -1.00
N SER A 95 -11.64 -25.77 -1.09
CA SER A 95 -12.41 -26.09 -2.30
C SER A 95 -13.34 -24.94 -2.72
N ALA A 96 -13.88 -24.17 -1.77
CA ALA A 96 -14.70 -23.00 -2.04
C ALA A 96 -13.89 -21.89 -2.72
N TRP A 97 -12.68 -21.63 -2.21
CA TRP A 97 -11.74 -20.67 -2.80
C TRP A 97 -11.27 -21.09 -4.19
N VAL A 98 -10.99 -22.37 -4.42
CA VAL A 98 -10.61 -22.89 -5.74
C VAL A 98 -11.74 -22.74 -6.76
N GLN A 99 -12.99 -23.01 -6.37
CA GLN A 99 -14.13 -22.78 -7.25
C GLN A 99 -14.28 -21.30 -7.62
N LEU A 100 -14.12 -20.40 -6.64
CA LEU A 100 -14.15 -18.95 -6.88
C LEU A 100 -13.02 -18.51 -7.82
N ALA A 101 -11.82 -19.06 -7.64
CA ALA A 101 -10.68 -18.80 -8.51
C ALA A 101 -11.01 -19.17 -9.97
N LEU A 102 -11.53 -20.37 -10.23
CA LEU A 102 -11.91 -20.80 -11.57
C LEU A 102 -12.92 -19.86 -12.23
N ALA A 103 -13.95 -19.42 -11.49
CA ALA A 103 -14.92 -18.44 -12.00
C ALA A 103 -14.26 -17.09 -12.34
N ASN A 104 -13.33 -16.61 -11.51
CA ASN A 104 -12.56 -15.39 -11.77
C ASN A 104 -11.65 -15.51 -13.00
N TYR A 105 -11.01 -16.67 -13.19
CA TYR A 105 -10.18 -16.95 -14.35
C TYR A 105 -10.98 -16.86 -15.65
N ARG A 106 -12.17 -17.49 -15.71
CA ARG A 106 -13.05 -17.43 -16.90
C ARG A 106 -13.61 -16.02 -17.17
N LEU A 107 -13.70 -15.17 -16.15
CA LEU A 107 -14.09 -13.77 -16.29
C LEU A 107 -12.92 -12.84 -16.65
N GLY A 108 -11.69 -13.34 -16.71
CA GLY A 108 -10.48 -12.53 -16.95
C GLY A 108 -10.08 -11.65 -15.76
N ILE A 109 -10.61 -11.91 -14.56
CA ILE A 109 -10.29 -11.18 -13.33
C ILE A 109 -9.08 -11.85 -12.66
N LEU A 110 -7.91 -11.70 -13.28
CA LEU A 110 -6.70 -12.46 -12.93
C LEU A 110 -6.20 -12.18 -11.50
N THR A 111 -6.35 -10.95 -11.01
CA THR A 111 -5.95 -10.56 -9.64
C THR A 111 -6.76 -11.29 -8.56
N GLU A 112 -8.09 -11.37 -8.73
CA GLU A 112 -8.94 -12.12 -7.80
C GLU A 112 -8.79 -13.64 -7.97
N PHE A 113 -8.41 -14.11 -9.16
CA PHE A 113 -8.04 -15.51 -9.38
C PHE A 113 -6.82 -15.90 -8.54
N GLU A 114 -5.72 -15.14 -8.63
CA GLU A 114 -4.51 -15.38 -7.84
C GLU A 114 -4.79 -15.26 -6.34
N THR A 115 -5.51 -14.21 -5.93
CA THR A 115 -5.86 -14.00 -4.51
C THR A 115 -6.63 -15.18 -3.95
N ALA A 116 -7.63 -15.68 -4.68
CA ALA A 116 -8.42 -16.84 -4.25
C ALA A 116 -7.58 -18.13 -4.16
N LEU A 117 -6.64 -18.35 -5.09
CA LEU A 117 -5.71 -19.48 -5.00
C LEU A 117 -4.77 -19.36 -3.80
N LEU A 118 -4.25 -18.18 -3.50
CA LEU A 118 -3.39 -17.94 -2.34
C LEU A 118 -4.15 -18.16 -1.03
N GLN A 119 -5.42 -17.74 -0.93
CA GLN A 119 -6.27 -18.04 0.21
C GLN A 119 -6.49 -19.55 0.38
N ALA A 120 -6.74 -20.28 -0.71
CA ALA A 120 -6.86 -21.74 -0.65
C ALA A 120 -5.57 -22.41 -0.13
N LEU A 121 -4.41 -21.91 -0.55
CA LEU A 121 -3.09 -22.42 -0.15
C LEU A 121 -2.66 -21.99 1.25
N GLU A 122 -3.15 -20.86 1.76
CA GLU A 122 -2.94 -20.45 3.15
C GLU A 122 -3.63 -21.44 4.11
N ILE A 123 -4.82 -21.92 3.73
CA ILE A 123 -5.59 -22.90 4.49
C ILE A 123 -4.99 -24.31 4.33
N GLU A 124 -4.71 -24.72 3.10
CA GLU A 124 -4.13 -26.02 2.78
C GLU A 124 -2.93 -25.87 1.82
N PRO A 125 -1.70 -25.73 2.34
CA PRO A 125 -0.49 -25.47 1.53
C PRO A 125 -0.13 -26.54 0.50
N GLN A 126 -0.69 -27.75 0.63
CA GLN A 126 -0.46 -28.88 -0.27
C GLN A 126 -1.68 -29.17 -1.16
N HIS A 127 -2.64 -28.25 -1.25
CA HIS A 127 -3.84 -28.44 -2.06
C HIS A 127 -3.48 -28.53 -3.55
N ARG A 128 -3.43 -29.76 -4.08
CA ARG A 128 -2.91 -30.08 -5.42
C ARG A 128 -3.51 -29.21 -6.53
N THR A 129 -4.83 -29.08 -6.58
CA THR A 129 -5.50 -28.32 -7.65
C THR A 129 -5.16 -26.84 -7.61
N ALA A 130 -4.98 -26.27 -6.41
CA ALA A 130 -4.68 -24.85 -6.25
C ALA A 130 -3.23 -24.56 -6.67
N LEU A 131 -2.29 -25.40 -6.24
CA LEU A 131 -0.89 -25.36 -6.69
C LEU A 131 -0.80 -25.52 -8.22
N LYS A 132 -1.55 -26.46 -8.80
CA LYS A 132 -1.53 -26.72 -10.25
C LYS A 132 -2.03 -25.52 -11.04
N LEU A 133 -3.18 -24.96 -10.68
CA LEU A 133 -3.75 -23.79 -11.34
C LEU A 133 -2.83 -22.58 -11.26
N LEU A 134 -2.19 -22.36 -10.11
CA LEU A 134 -1.22 -21.28 -9.93
C LEU A 134 0.03 -21.50 -10.80
N ALA A 135 0.58 -22.71 -10.81
CA ALA A 135 1.76 -23.04 -11.61
C ALA A 135 1.49 -22.97 -13.12
N ASP A 136 0.31 -23.40 -13.57
CA ASP A 136 -0.13 -23.27 -14.96
C ASP A 136 -0.22 -21.79 -15.34
N HIS A 137 -0.84 -20.97 -14.50
CA HIS A 137 -0.95 -19.54 -14.74
C HIS A 137 0.43 -18.85 -14.84
N LEU A 138 1.35 -19.15 -13.94
CA LEU A 138 2.72 -18.64 -13.98
C LEU A 138 3.45 -19.10 -15.25
N ALA A 139 3.28 -20.36 -15.67
CA ALA A 139 3.89 -20.89 -16.88
C ALA A 139 3.30 -20.25 -18.16
N GLU A 140 1.99 -20.00 -18.20
CA GLU A 140 1.31 -19.24 -19.26
C GLU A 140 1.86 -17.81 -19.37
N ASN A 141 2.19 -17.19 -18.24
CA ASN A 141 2.82 -15.86 -18.17
C ASN A 141 4.35 -15.88 -18.31
N HIS A 142 4.93 -16.99 -18.77
CA HIS A 142 6.38 -17.14 -18.99
C HIS A 142 7.26 -17.06 -17.72
N GLN A 143 6.67 -17.14 -16.53
CA GLN A 143 7.38 -17.18 -15.24
C GLN A 143 7.81 -18.62 -14.91
N PHE A 144 8.62 -19.21 -15.80
CA PHE A 144 8.97 -20.63 -15.76
C PHE A 144 9.71 -21.05 -14.48
N VAL A 145 10.54 -20.16 -13.91
CA VAL A 145 11.30 -20.46 -12.69
C VAL A 145 10.36 -20.68 -11.49
N ASP A 146 9.38 -19.81 -11.31
CA ASP A 146 8.45 -19.89 -10.20
C ASP A 146 7.41 -20.99 -10.41
N ALA A 147 6.93 -21.16 -11.65
CA ALA A 147 6.10 -22.31 -12.03
C ALA A 147 6.80 -23.64 -11.72
N SER A 148 8.08 -23.78 -12.08
CA SER A 148 8.88 -24.98 -11.80
C SER A 148 8.99 -25.30 -10.30
N LYS A 149 9.15 -24.29 -9.43
CA LYS A 149 9.18 -24.51 -7.97
C LYS A 149 7.87 -25.10 -7.46
N ILE A 150 6.74 -24.58 -7.93
CA ILE A 150 5.42 -25.05 -7.53
C ILE A 150 5.13 -26.45 -8.09
N TYR A 151 5.50 -26.74 -9.34
CA TYR A 151 5.38 -28.10 -9.89
C TYR A 151 6.22 -29.11 -9.10
N LEU A 152 7.46 -28.76 -8.71
CA LEU A 152 8.29 -29.61 -7.85
C LEU A 152 7.64 -29.85 -6.49
N GLN A 153 6.99 -28.84 -5.90
CA GLN A 153 6.21 -29.00 -4.67
C GLN A 153 5.08 -30.02 -4.84
N ILE A 154 4.35 -30.00 -5.96
CA ILE A 154 3.30 -30.99 -6.25
C ILE A 154 3.92 -32.40 -6.39
N LEU A 155 5.06 -32.54 -7.07
CA LEU A 155 5.73 -33.83 -7.27
C LEU A 155 6.29 -34.44 -5.97
N ASN A 156 6.60 -33.62 -4.96
CA ASN A 156 7.00 -34.14 -3.65
C ASN A 156 5.89 -34.97 -2.98
N SER A 157 4.63 -34.62 -3.21
CA SER A 157 3.48 -35.37 -2.69
C SER A 157 2.92 -36.38 -3.70
N HIS A 158 3.00 -36.08 -5.00
CA HIS A 158 2.45 -36.88 -6.10
C HIS A 158 3.52 -37.17 -7.17
N PRO A 159 4.54 -37.98 -6.88
CA PRO A 159 5.74 -38.14 -7.74
C PRO A 159 5.48 -38.81 -9.09
N LYS A 160 4.28 -39.35 -9.32
CA LYS A 160 3.86 -40.02 -10.56
C LYS A 160 2.81 -39.23 -11.34
N ASP A 161 2.62 -37.95 -11.00
CA ASP A 161 1.67 -37.08 -11.70
C ASP A 161 2.17 -36.73 -13.10
N LEU A 162 1.63 -37.40 -14.11
CA LEU A 162 2.07 -37.30 -15.50
C LEU A 162 1.92 -35.87 -16.05
N ASP A 163 0.82 -35.19 -15.71
CA ASP A 163 0.53 -33.85 -16.22
C ASP A 163 1.52 -32.83 -15.65
N VAL A 164 1.84 -32.95 -14.36
CA VAL A 164 2.83 -32.09 -13.69
C VAL A 164 4.24 -32.37 -14.20
N LEU A 165 4.61 -33.65 -14.39
CA LEU A 165 5.92 -34.02 -14.94
C LEU A 165 6.11 -33.46 -16.36
N LEU A 166 5.08 -33.54 -17.21
CA LEU A 166 5.12 -32.96 -18.56
C LEU A 166 5.21 -31.43 -18.53
N ALA A 167 4.42 -30.76 -17.67
CA ALA A 167 4.46 -29.30 -17.52
C ALA A 167 5.82 -28.81 -17.00
N LEU A 168 6.40 -29.53 -16.03
CA LEU A 168 7.73 -29.23 -15.49
C LEU A 168 8.84 -29.47 -16.54
N ALA A 169 8.75 -30.56 -17.31
CA ALA A 169 9.66 -30.83 -18.42
C ALA A 169 9.63 -29.70 -19.46
N ALA A 170 8.43 -29.20 -19.79
CA ALA A 170 8.25 -28.08 -20.69
C ALA A 170 8.88 -26.79 -20.12
N CYS A 171 8.71 -26.50 -18.83
CA CYS A 171 9.33 -25.35 -18.17
C CYS A 171 10.86 -25.43 -18.22
N PHE A 172 11.47 -26.56 -17.86
CA PHE A 172 12.92 -26.74 -17.94
C PHE A 172 13.45 -26.58 -19.37
N TYR A 173 12.73 -27.13 -20.35
CA TYR A 173 13.12 -27.00 -21.75
C TYR A 173 13.04 -25.54 -22.23
N ARG A 174 12.05 -24.76 -21.77
CA ARG A 174 11.95 -23.30 -22.04
C ARG A 174 13.03 -22.48 -21.37
N MET A 175 13.55 -22.94 -20.23
CA MET A 175 14.68 -22.33 -19.52
C MET A 175 16.06 -22.77 -20.08
N GLU A 176 16.08 -23.50 -21.20
CA GLU A 176 17.28 -24.10 -21.80
C GLU A 176 17.99 -25.15 -20.91
N ASP A 177 17.35 -25.60 -19.82
CA ASP A 177 17.82 -26.72 -19.00
C ASP A 177 17.38 -28.06 -19.60
N THR A 178 18.05 -28.41 -20.70
CA THR A 178 17.77 -29.64 -21.44
C THR A 178 18.08 -30.91 -20.64
N ALA A 179 18.94 -30.83 -19.62
CA ALA A 179 19.28 -31.95 -18.75
C ALA A 179 18.09 -32.29 -17.85
N CYS A 180 17.57 -31.31 -17.09
CA CYS A 180 16.40 -31.50 -16.25
C CYS A 180 15.14 -31.82 -17.07
N ALA A 181 14.95 -31.17 -18.22
CA ALA A 181 13.83 -31.48 -19.11
C ALA A 181 13.84 -32.95 -19.58
N ARG A 182 15.01 -33.45 -19.98
CA ARG A 182 15.18 -34.85 -20.38
C ARG A 182 14.84 -35.80 -19.24
N MET A 183 15.34 -35.55 -18.03
CA MET A 183 15.05 -36.38 -16.86
C MET A 183 13.55 -36.51 -16.61
N MET A 184 12.81 -35.40 -16.71
CA MET A 184 11.35 -35.42 -16.51
C MET A 184 10.62 -36.20 -17.61
N PHE A 185 10.99 -36.03 -18.88
CA PHE A 185 10.40 -36.82 -19.97
C PHE A 185 10.72 -38.32 -19.87
N GLU A 186 11.94 -38.68 -19.47
CA GLU A 186 12.30 -40.08 -19.22
C GLU A 186 11.49 -40.67 -18.06
N GLN A 187 11.26 -39.90 -17.00
CA GLN A 187 10.40 -40.31 -15.89
C GLN A 187 8.94 -40.52 -16.34
N VAL A 188 8.42 -39.66 -17.22
CA VAL A 188 7.09 -39.88 -17.85
C VAL A 188 7.05 -41.19 -18.63
N LEU A 189 8.09 -41.52 -19.41
CA LEU A 189 8.14 -42.76 -20.17
C LEU A 189 8.35 -44.01 -19.31
N GLN A 190 8.98 -43.88 -18.14
CA GLN A 190 9.03 -44.98 -17.16
C GLN A 190 7.64 -45.32 -16.61
N ILE A 191 6.79 -44.31 -16.44
CA ILE A 191 5.41 -44.49 -15.92
C ILE A 191 4.46 -44.90 -17.06
N GLN A 192 4.57 -44.25 -18.22
CA GLN A 192 3.75 -44.47 -19.41
C GLN A 192 4.64 -44.54 -20.67
N PRO A 193 5.12 -45.74 -21.04
CA PRO A 193 6.04 -45.92 -22.18
C PRO A 193 5.50 -45.45 -23.53
N GLU A 194 4.17 -45.38 -23.69
CA GLU A 194 3.51 -44.93 -24.92
C GLU A 194 3.16 -43.44 -24.95
N ASN A 195 3.62 -42.63 -23.99
CA ASN A 195 3.31 -41.21 -23.95
C ASN A 195 3.95 -40.44 -25.13
N GLY A 196 3.12 -40.02 -26.08
CA GLY A 196 3.57 -39.35 -27.30
C GLY A 196 4.28 -38.02 -27.04
N LEU A 197 3.79 -37.22 -26.09
CA LEU A 197 4.36 -35.91 -25.75
C LEU A 197 5.78 -36.04 -25.18
N ALA A 198 6.03 -37.04 -24.33
CA ALA A 198 7.36 -37.29 -23.80
C ALA A 198 8.33 -37.82 -24.87
N LYS A 199 7.88 -38.72 -25.76
CA LYS A 199 8.70 -39.18 -26.91
C LYS A 199 9.08 -38.02 -27.82
N GLU A 200 8.12 -37.14 -28.13
CA GLU A 200 8.34 -35.95 -28.95
C GLU A 200 9.29 -34.95 -28.27
N GLY A 201 9.10 -34.66 -26.98
CA GLY A 201 9.98 -33.79 -26.20
C GLY A 201 11.44 -34.26 -26.19
N LEU A 202 11.67 -35.57 -26.04
CA LEU A 202 13.02 -36.16 -26.13
C LEU A 202 13.62 -36.08 -27.53
N ASP A 203 12.82 -36.27 -28.58
CA ASP A 203 13.28 -36.13 -29.96
C ASP A 203 13.65 -34.67 -30.29
N ILE A 204 12.87 -33.70 -29.82
CA ILE A 204 13.17 -32.26 -29.91
C ILE A 204 14.52 -31.95 -29.24
N ILE A 205 14.73 -32.42 -28.00
CA ILE A 205 16.00 -32.25 -27.28
C ILE A 205 17.15 -32.92 -28.03
N ARG A 206 16.95 -34.14 -28.55
CA ARG A 206 17.97 -34.91 -29.28
C ARG A 206 18.40 -34.23 -30.58
N ARG A 207 17.45 -33.63 -31.31
CA ARG A 207 17.71 -32.90 -32.56
C ARG A 207 18.38 -31.54 -32.33
N GLY A 208 18.62 -31.14 -31.08
CA GLY A 208 19.17 -29.83 -30.75
C GLY A 208 18.29 -28.68 -31.23
N ILE A 209 16.99 -28.96 -31.44
CA ILE A 209 16.01 -27.94 -31.76
C ILE A 209 15.93 -27.10 -30.50
N ARG A 210 16.51 -25.90 -30.54
CA ARG A 210 16.27 -24.92 -29.50
C ARG A 210 14.78 -24.56 -29.56
N PRO A 211 14.15 -24.22 -28.43
CA PRO A 211 12.87 -23.55 -28.51
C PRO A 211 13.09 -22.42 -29.51
N LYS A 212 12.27 -22.35 -30.58
CA LYS A 212 12.28 -21.15 -31.40
C LYS A 212 12.24 -20.02 -30.38
N ALA A 213 13.13 -19.04 -30.51
CA ALA A 213 12.79 -17.72 -30.02
C ALA A 213 11.50 -17.41 -30.76
N GLN A 214 10.38 -17.79 -30.14
CA GLN A 214 9.12 -17.21 -30.49
C GLN A 214 9.48 -15.74 -30.34
N VAL A 215 9.24 -15.02 -31.43
CA VAL A 215 8.76 -13.66 -31.27
C VAL A 215 7.64 -13.85 -30.26
N VAL A 216 7.98 -13.69 -28.97
CA VAL A 216 7.02 -13.48 -27.93
C VAL A 216 6.18 -12.41 -28.60
N LYS A 217 4.90 -12.71 -28.86
CA LYS A 217 3.96 -11.62 -29.04
C LYS A 217 4.15 -10.87 -27.73
N LYS A 218 5.02 -9.85 -27.75
CA LYS A 218 5.37 -9.11 -26.55
C LYS A 218 4.01 -8.81 -25.94
N PRO A 219 3.79 -9.17 -24.66
CA PRO A 219 2.54 -8.81 -24.01
C PRO A 219 2.28 -7.35 -24.36
N GLU A 220 1.07 -7.03 -24.80
CA GLU A 220 0.77 -5.66 -25.22
C GLU A 220 1.32 -4.71 -24.16
N PRO A 221 2.06 -3.66 -24.57
CA PRO A 221 2.73 -2.81 -23.62
C PRO A 221 1.70 -2.31 -22.62
N LEU A 222 2.06 -2.35 -21.33
CA LEU A 222 1.20 -1.83 -20.27
C LEU A 222 1.26 -0.31 -20.25
N VAL A 223 2.46 0.23 -20.44
CA VAL A 223 2.78 1.66 -20.41
C VAL A 223 3.43 2.06 -21.72
N SER A 224 3.01 3.20 -22.29
CA SER A 224 3.74 3.89 -23.35
C SER A 224 4.36 5.18 -22.79
N ALA A 225 5.68 5.22 -22.68
CA ALA A 225 6.44 6.41 -22.28
C ALA A 225 6.70 7.30 -23.51
N ILE A 226 6.28 8.56 -23.43
CA ILE A 226 6.44 9.56 -24.49
C ILE A 226 7.72 10.35 -24.22
N VAL A 227 8.68 10.25 -25.13
CA VAL A 227 9.92 11.03 -25.10
C VAL A 227 9.89 12.05 -26.24
N SER A 228 9.39 13.25 -25.99
CA SER A 228 9.47 14.35 -26.95
C SER A 228 10.85 15.01 -26.90
N THR A 229 11.52 15.12 -28.04
CA THR A 229 12.88 15.67 -28.14
C THR A 229 13.02 16.72 -29.24
N TYR A 230 13.81 17.77 -28.95
CA TYR A 230 14.23 18.81 -29.88
C TYR A 230 15.56 19.41 -29.40
N ASN A 231 16.65 19.22 -30.16
CA ASN A 231 18.02 19.60 -29.81
C ASN A 231 18.37 19.27 -28.35
N SER A 232 18.18 18.00 -27.99
CA SER A 232 18.42 17.49 -26.65
C SER A 232 19.33 16.26 -26.66
N GLU A 233 20.23 16.16 -27.64
CA GLU A 233 21.17 15.03 -27.80
C GLU A 233 21.88 14.72 -26.49
N ARG A 234 22.31 15.78 -25.78
CA ARG A 234 23.05 15.71 -24.52
C ARG A 234 22.35 14.93 -23.41
N PHE A 235 21.03 14.78 -23.46
CA PHE A 235 20.25 14.10 -22.40
C PHE A 235 19.60 12.78 -22.86
N LEU A 236 19.34 12.64 -24.16
CA LEU A 236 18.51 11.58 -24.71
C LEU A 236 19.02 10.17 -24.37
N ARG A 237 20.33 9.92 -24.50
CA ARG A 237 20.91 8.60 -24.20
C ARG A 237 20.59 8.15 -22.77
N ARG A 238 20.77 9.05 -21.79
CA ARG A 238 20.55 8.74 -20.37
C ARG A 238 19.07 8.55 -20.04
N CYS A 239 18.19 9.28 -20.71
CA CYS A 239 16.73 9.05 -20.63
C CYS A 239 16.35 7.65 -21.14
N LEU A 240 16.89 7.21 -22.28
CA LEU A 240 16.61 5.87 -22.80
C LEU A 240 17.20 4.76 -21.89
N GLU A 241 18.38 4.97 -21.30
CA GLU A 241 18.94 4.03 -20.32
C GLU A 241 18.10 3.94 -19.03
N ASP A 242 17.50 5.05 -18.59
CA ASP A 242 16.62 5.12 -17.43
C ASP A 242 15.33 4.32 -17.67
N LEU A 243 14.70 4.51 -18.82
CA LEU A 243 13.47 3.82 -19.20
C LEU A 243 13.69 2.30 -19.40
N GLU A 244 14.78 1.89 -20.06
CA GLU A 244 15.12 0.47 -20.24
C GLU A 244 15.55 -0.24 -18.94
N ARG A 245 15.83 0.52 -17.86
CA ARG A 245 16.11 -0.05 -16.52
C ARG A 245 14.88 -0.18 -15.65
N GLN A 246 13.71 0.26 -16.11
CA GLN A 246 12.48 0.12 -15.34
C GLN A 246 12.17 -1.35 -15.08
N THR A 247 11.63 -1.67 -13.90
CA THR A 247 11.23 -3.04 -13.53
C THR A 247 10.20 -3.64 -14.48
N ILE A 248 9.43 -2.80 -15.18
CA ILE A 248 8.46 -3.19 -16.21
C ILE A 248 8.96 -3.00 -17.65
N ALA A 249 10.28 -2.97 -17.90
CA ALA A 249 10.85 -2.73 -19.23
C ALA A 249 10.33 -3.70 -20.32
N ASP A 250 10.02 -4.94 -19.95
CA ASP A 250 9.43 -5.96 -20.83
C ASP A 250 7.98 -5.63 -21.27
N ARG A 251 7.28 -4.80 -20.50
CA ARG A 251 5.93 -4.28 -20.75
C ARG A 251 5.89 -2.78 -21.03
N LEU A 252 7.04 -2.15 -21.25
CA LEU A 252 7.17 -0.73 -21.56
C LEU A 252 7.37 -0.52 -23.06
N GLU A 253 6.59 0.37 -23.65
CA GLU A 253 6.83 0.93 -24.97
C GLU A 253 7.43 2.34 -24.84
N ILE A 254 8.51 2.63 -25.55
CA ILE A 254 9.14 3.96 -25.53
C ILE A 254 8.91 4.61 -26.89
N ILE A 255 8.20 5.73 -26.93
CA ILE A 255 7.87 6.44 -28.16
C ILE A 255 8.66 7.75 -28.18
N VAL A 256 9.74 7.76 -28.96
CA VAL A 256 10.58 8.94 -29.14
C VAL A 256 10.05 9.75 -30.31
N VAL A 257 9.67 11.01 -30.05
CA VAL A 257 9.21 11.95 -31.07
C VAL A 257 10.23 13.06 -31.25
N ASN A 258 11.03 12.96 -32.30
CA ASN A 258 12.01 13.97 -32.69
C ASN A 258 11.36 15.04 -33.56
N SER A 259 11.23 16.24 -33.00
CA SER A 259 10.53 17.38 -33.60
C SER A 259 11.48 18.27 -34.41
N GLY A 260 12.15 17.71 -35.42
CA GLY A 260 13.05 18.47 -36.30
C GLY A 260 14.38 18.90 -35.64
N SER A 261 14.96 18.06 -34.78
CA SER A 261 16.30 18.30 -34.22
C SER A 261 17.38 18.42 -35.31
N GLN A 262 18.40 19.21 -35.03
CA GLN A 262 19.61 19.38 -35.85
C GLN A 262 20.83 18.64 -35.28
N GLU A 263 20.67 17.98 -34.13
CA GLU A 263 21.71 17.25 -33.41
C GLU A 263 21.63 15.73 -33.72
N ASN A 264 22.32 14.89 -32.94
CA ASN A 264 22.49 13.46 -33.23
C ASN A 264 21.43 12.53 -32.61
N GLU A 265 20.22 13.01 -32.32
CA GLU A 265 19.19 12.20 -31.65
C GLU A 265 18.82 10.94 -32.44
N GLN A 266 18.72 11.03 -33.77
CA GLN A 266 18.40 9.87 -34.61
C GLN A 266 19.39 8.73 -34.41
N SER A 267 20.70 9.01 -34.43
CA SER A 267 21.72 7.98 -34.26
C SER A 267 21.67 7.34 -32.88
N ILE A 268 21.36 8.13 -31.83
CA ILE A 268 21.17 7.60 -30.47
C ILE A 268 19.98 6.64 -30.43
N VAL A 269 18.84 7.01 -31.03
CA VAL A 269 17.65 6.13 -31.03
C VAL A 269 17.91 4.85 -31.83
N GLU A 270 18.56 4.96 -32.99
CA GLU A 270 18.92 3.79 -33.82
C GLU A 270 19.86 2.81 -33.09
N ASP A 271 20.81 3.31 -32.30
CA ASP A 271 21.68 2.49 -31.43
C ASP A 271 20.87 1.68 -30.41
N PHE A 272 19.86 2.30 -29.78
CA PHE A 272 18.98 1.61 -28.84
C PHE A 272 18.02 0.66 -29.53
N GLN A 273 17.46 1.00 -30.69
CA GLN A 273 16.56 0.11 -31.45
C GLN A 273 17.24 -1.20 -31.89
N ARG A 274 18.56 -1.20 -32.10
CA ARG A 274 19.34 -2.43 -32.36
C ARG A 274 19.36 -3.38 -31.15
N ARG A 275 19.16 -2.86 -29.94
CA ARG A 275 19.24 -3.59 -28.66
C ARG A 275 17.87 -3.87 -28.07
N PHE A 276 16.90 -2.98 -28.29
CA PHE A 276 15.61 -2.95 -27.62
C PHE A 276 14.47 -2.77 -28.63
N ALA A 277 13.63 -3.80 -28.77
CA ALA A 277 12.57 -3.85 -29.77
C ALA A 277 11.29 -3.06 -29.40
N ASN A 278 11.25 -2.48 -28.20
CA ASN A 278 10.12 -1.71 -27.65
C ASN A 278 10.21 -0.20 -27.92
N ILE A 279 11.19 0.25 -28.71
CA ILE A 279 11.41 1.67 -29.00
C ILE A 279 10.84 2.02 -30.38
N VAL A 280 9.86 2.92 -30.39
CA VAL A 280 9.23 3.50 -31.57
C VAL A 280 9.83 4.89 -31.81
N TYR A 281 10.35 5.13 -33.01
CA TYR A 281 10.92 6.42 -33.39
C TYR A 281 10.03 7.12 -34.41
N LEU A 282 9.59 8.33 -34.09
CA LEU A 282 8.86 9.23 -34.97
C LEU A 282 9.69 10.49 -35.19
N HIS A 283 9.77 10.94 -36.44
CA HIS A 283 10.50 12.14 -36.80
C HIS A 283 9.63 13.07 -37.65
N THR A 284 9.65 14.36 -37.34
CA THR A 284 9.09 15.42 -38.18
C THR A 284 10.20 16.28 -38.76
N PRO A 285 10.09 16.72 -40.03
CA PRO A 285 11.13 17.53 -40.68
C PRO A 285 11.23 18.95 -40.12
N GLU A 286 10.14 19.45 -39.53
CA GLU A 286 10.05 20.78 -38.93
C GLU A 286 9.75 20.71 -37.43
N ARG A 287 10.05 21.80 -36.72
CA ARG A 287 9.80 21.93 -35.29
C ARG A 287 8.31 22.06 -35.00
N GLU A 288 7.77 21.13 -34.22
CA GLU A 288 6.41 21.18 -33.69
C GLU A 288 6.36 21.56 -32.20
N THR A 289 5.17 21.89 -31.69
CA THR A 289 4.98 22.13 -30.25
C THR A 289 5.08 20.83 -29.46
N VAL A 290 5.45 20.90 -28.18
CA VAL A 290 5.56 19.72 -27.31
C VAL A 290 4.25 18.91 -27.30
N TYR A 291 3.10 19.57 -27.26
CA TYR A 291 1.80 18.91 -27.24
C TYR A 291 1.40 18.33 -28.61
N ALA A 292 1.86 18.90 -29.72
CA ALA A 292 1.73 18.26 -31.03
C ALA A 292 2.51 16.95 -31.09
N ALA A 293 3.75 16.94 -30.57
CA ALA A 293 4.58 15.75 -30.46
C ALA A 293 3.96 14.70 -29.53
N TRP A 294 3.44 15.09 -28.36
CA TRP A 294 2.74 14.18 -27.44
C TRP A 294 1.50 13.57 -28.11
N ASN A 295 0.68 14.37 -28.78
CA ASN A 295 -0.48 13.88 -29.51
C ASN A 295 -0.11 12.89 -30.62
N ARG A 296 1.05 13.07 -31.27
CA ARG A 296 1.56 12.13 -32.27
C ARG A 296 1.93 10.80 -31.63
N ALA A 297 2.62 10.83 -30.49
CA ALA A 297 2.96 9.64 -29.73
C ALA A 297 1.71 8.90 -29.23
N ILE A 298 0.74 9.60 -28.62
CA ILE A 298 -0.49 9.00 -28.08
C ILE A 298 -1.29 8.24 -29.14
N ARG A 299 -1.31 8.73 -30.38
CA ARG A 299 -2.02 8.07 -31.50
C ARG A 299 -1.42 6.72 -31.88
N VAL A 300 -0.11 6.56 -31.73
CA VAL A 300 0.57 5.28 -32.06
C VAL A 300 0.82 4.43 -30.82
N ALA A 301 0.62 4.98 -29.62
CA ALA A 301 0.80 4.29 -28.36
C ALA A 301 -0.09 3.05 -28.26
N ARG A 302 0.48 1.95 -27.78
CA ARG A 302 -0.24 0.69 -27.54
C ARG A 302 -0.52 0.44 -26.05
N GLY A 303 0.15 1.18 -25.17
CA GLY A 303 -0.02 1.16 -23.73
C GLY A 303 -1.43 1.46 -23.25
N ASN A 304 -1.87 0.77 -22.19
CA ASN A 304 -3.08 1.15 -21.45
C ASN A 304 -2.88 2.48 -20.69
N TYR A 305 -1.64 2.73 -20.26
CA TYR A 305 -1.24 3.93 -19.56
C TYR A 305 -0.21 4.72 -20.37
N ILE A 306 -0.27 6.03 -20.24
CA ILE A 306 0.64 6.99 -20.88
C ILE A 306 1.37 7.75 -19.79
N THR A 307 2.65 8.02 -20.01
CA THR A 307 3.46 8.92 -19.18
C THR A 307 4.38 9.75 -20.09
N ASN A 308 4.69 10.99 -19.72
CA ASN A 308 5.75 11.74 -20.39
C ASN A 308 7.08 11.50 -19.67
N ALA A 309 8.13 11.26 -20.44
CA ALA A 309 9.50 11.16 -19.95
C ALA A 309 10.32 12.28 -20.59
N ASN A 310 10.47 13.38 -19.85
CA ASN A 310 11.32 14.48 -20.29
C ASN A 310 12.77 13.99 -20.39
N THR A 311 13.50 14.44 -21.42
CA THR A 311 14.84 13.91 -21.68
C THR A 311 15.83 14.16 -20.54
N ASP A 312 15.62 15.21 -19.76
CA ASP A 312 16.46 15.67 -18.66
C ASP A 312 16.01 15.21 -17.26
N ASP A 313 14.85 14.55 -17.14
CA ASP A 313 14.35 13.98 -15.89
C ASP A 313 14.67 12.47 -15.80
N ARG A 314 14.72 11.91 -14.58
CA ARG A 314 14.91 10.46 -14.36
C ARG A 314 13.85 9.89 -13.44
N HIS A 315 13.72 8.57 -13.43
CA HIS A 315 12.77 7.86 -12.59
C HIS A 315 13.48 6.94 -11.60
N THR A 316 12.85 6.59 -10.48
CA THR A 316 13.30 5.42 -9.72
C THR A 316 13.12 4.16 -10.58
N PRO A 317 13.90 3.09 -10.39
CA PRO A 317 13.80 1.88 -11.23
C PRO A 317 12.40 1.23 -11.24
N ASP A 318 11.57 1.47 -10.24
CA ASP A 318 10.23 0.92 -10.07
C ASP A 318 9.11 1.95 -10.24
N ALA A 319 9.43 3.16 -10.70
CA ALA A 319 8.48 4.27 -10.77
C ALA A 319 7.28 3.96 -11.66
N LEU A 320 7.52 3.49 -12.89
CA LEU A 320 6.44 3.24 -13.85
C LEU A 320 5.59 2.04 -13.43
N GLU A 321 6.20 1.04 -12.79
CA GLU A 321 5.49 -0.11 -12.21
C GLU A 321 4.53 0.34 -11.11
N LYS A 322 5.01 1.12 -10.14
CA LYS A 322 4.21 1.64 -9.02
C LYS A 322 3.06 2.52 -9.50
N MET A 323 3.32 3.40 -10.47
CA MET A 323 2.29 4.25 -11.07
C MET A 323 1.23 3.43 -11.82
N ALA A 324 1.64 2.47 -12.65
CA ALA A 324 0.72 1.60 -13.38
C ALA A 324 -0.09 0.70 -12.43
N TYR A 325 0.53 0.20 -11.37
CA TYR A 325 -0.14 -0.55 -10.31
C TYR A 325 -1.16 0.30 -9.58
N ALA A 326 -0.81 1.53 -9.19
CA ALA A 326 -1.75 2.44 -8.52
C ALA A 326 -2.99 2.75 -9.36
N LEU A 327 -2.82 2.92 -10.69
CA LEU A 327 -3.94 3.04 -11.62
C LEU A 327 -4.73 1.73 -11.75
N SER A 328 -4.07 0.57 -11.79
CA SER A 328 -4.78 -0.71 -11.96
C SER A 328 -5.71 -1.02 -10.78
N GLN A 329 -5.32 -0.64 -9.55
CA GLN A 329 -6.11 -0.87 -8.34
C GLN A 329 -7.31 0.08 -8.18
N ARG A 330 -7.34 1.19 -8.94
CA ARG A 330 -8.33 2.26 -8.77
C ARG A 330 -8.94 2.70 -10.11
N PRO A 331 -9.97 1.99 -10.61
CA PRO A 331 -10.63 2.30 -11.87
C PRO A 331 -11.18 3.73 -11.97
N GLU A 332 -11.56 4.33 -10.84
CA GLU A 332 -12.08 5.70 -10.71
C GLU A 332 -11.00 6.79 -10.88
N VAL A 333 -9.73 6.41 -10.68
CA VAL A 333 -8.57 7.29 -10.86
C VAL A 333 -8.14 7.25 -12.32
N GLY A 334 -8.09 8.42 -12.95
CA GLY A 334 -7.68 8.58 -14.35
C GLY A 334 -6.21 8.96 -14.51
N LEU A 335 -5.61 9.57 -13.47
CA LEU A 335 -4.23 10.04 -13.47
C LEU A 335 -3.60 9.86 -12.10
N VAL A 336 -2.35 9.41 -12.08
CA VAL A 336 -1.46 9.43 -10.91
C VAL A 336 -0.30 10.40 -11.15
N TYR A 337 0.25 10.94 -10.08
CA TYR A 337 1.47 11.76 -10.10
C TYR A 337 2.27 11.56 -8.82
N ALA A 338 3.56 11.84 -8.85
CA ALA A 338 4.47 11.56 -7.75
C ALA A 338 5.42 12.72 -7.42
N ASP A 339 5.97 12.69 -6.20
CA ASP A 339 6.99 13.63 -5.75
C ASP A 339 8.30 13.46 -6.53
N SER A 340 9.12 14.50 -6.58
CA SER A 340 10.42 14.47 -7.26
C SER A 340 11.52 15.18 -6.48
N GLU A 341 12.71 14.61 -6.48
CA GLU A 341 13.91 15.27 -5.98
C GLU A 341 14.48 16.22 -7.04
N VAL A 342 14.90 17.40 -6.61
CA VAL A 342 15.42 18.45 -7.48
C VAL A 342 16.93 18.45 -7.42
N HIS A 343 17.62 18.38 -8.55
CA HIS A 343 19.09 18.42 -8.61
C HIS A 343 19.58 19.41 -9.68
N ARG A 344 20.89 19.69 -9.71
CA ARG A 344 21.51 20.59 -10.71
C ARG A 344 22.52 19.91 -11.63
N SER A 345 22.78 18.63 -11.40
CA SER A 345 23.75 17.85 -12.17
C SER A 345 23.11 17.32 -13.45
N GLU A 346 23.53 17.83 -14.61
CA GLU A 346 23.10 17.27 -15.90
C GLU A 346 23.47 15.78 -16.00
N ASN A 347 22.57 14.97 -16.58
CA ASN A 347 22.78 13.53 -16.78
C ASN A 347 23.02 12.70 -15.52
N ALA A 348 22.75 13.27 -14.35
CA ALA A 348 22.80 12.52 -13.11
C ALA A 348 21.74 11.43 -13.05
N ASP A 349 22.02 10.41 -12.25
CA ASP A 349 21.10 9.38 -11.80
C ASP A 349 21.03 9.41 -10.26
N TRP A 350 20.26 8.50 -9.67
CA TRP A 350 20.11 8.40 -8.21
C TRP A 350 21.41 8.14 -7.45
N SER A 351 22.48 7.69 -8.10
CA SER A 351 23.77 7.45 -7.45
C SER A 351 24.65 8.70 -7.35
N ASN A 352 24.43 9.70 -8.20
CA ASN A 352 25.32 10.87 -8.31
C ASN A 352 24.59 12.22 -8.40
N ALA A 353 23.26 12.25 -8.30
CA ALA A 353 22.47 13.48 -8.29
C ALA A 353 22.81 14.35 -7.07
N ALA A 354 23.29 15.57 -7.34
CA ALA A 354 23.44 16.60 -6.31
C ALA A 354 22.08 17.22 -5.99
N VAL A 355 21.31 16.56 -5.13
CA VAL A 355 19.96 16.98 -4.73
C VAL A 355 20.03 18.29 -3.94
N VAL A 356 19.29 19.29 -4.41
CA VAL A 356 19.20 20.66 -3.86
C VAL A 356 17.81 21.02 -3.35
N GLY A 357 16.80 20.16 -3.55
CA GLY A 357 15.43 20.42 -3.11
C GLY A 357 14.50 19.25 -3.42
N ARG A 358 13.21 19.43 -3.13
CA ARG A 358 12.17 18.45 -3.50
C ARG A 358 10.89 19.17 -3.89
N LEU A 359 10.28 18.67 -4.96
CA LEU A 359 8.92 19.01 -5.37
C LEU A 359 7.98 18.06 -4.62
N ARG A 360 7.25 18.62 -3.66
CA ARG A 360 6.20 17.91 -2.93
C ARG A 360 4.86 18.40 -3.42
N TRP A 361 4.05 17.50 -3.92
CA TRP A 361 2.74 17.85 -4.42
C TRP A 361 1.67 17.66 -3.34
N PRO A 362 0.66 18.53 -3.26
CA PRO A 362 -0.49 18.31 -2.40
C PRO A 362 -1.36 17.19 -2.96
N ASP A 363 -2.10 16.51 -2.08
CA ASP A 363 -3.13 15.56 -2.52
C ASP A 363 -4.17 16.24 -3.42
N PHE A 364 -4.67 15.51 -4.41
CA PHE A 364 -5.51 16.07 -5.46
C PHE A 364 -6.80 16.66 -4.86
N ARG A 365 -7.00 17.95 -5.13
CA ARG A 365 -8.30 18.61 -5.04
C ARG A 365 -8.48 19.46 -6.27
N ARG A 366 -9.63 19.35 -6.94
CA ARG A 366 -9.90 20.13 -8.16
C ARG A 366 -9.72 21.62 -7.90
N GLU A 367 -10.21 22.13 -6.78
CA GLU A 367 -10.08 23.54 -6.38
C GLU A 367 -8.62 23.98 -6.23
N LEU A 368 -7.75 23.09 -5.77
CA LEU A 368 -6.31 23.34 -5.64
C LEU A 368 -5.60 23.30 -6.99
N LEU A 369 -6.03 22.40 -7.88
CA LEU A 369 -5.57 22.40 -9.26
C LEU A 369 -5.90 23.72 -9.95
N PHE A 370 -7.03 24.37 -9.63
CA PHE A 370 -7.33 25.74 -10.11
C PHE A 370 -6.48 26.83 -9.45
N GLN A 371 -5.70 26.55 -8.41
CA GLN A 371 -4.77 27.50 -7.81
C GLN A 371 -3.35 27.30 -8.35
N VAL A 372 -2.93 26.05 -8.56
CA VAL A 372 -1.58 25.69 -8.99
C VAL A 372 -1.60 24.35 -9.75
N CYS A 373 -0.81 24.23 -10.82
CA CYS A 373 -0.60 22.95 -11.48
C CYS A 373 0.23 22.04 -10.57
N CYS A 374 -0.43 21.14 -9.84
CA CYS A 374 0.18 20.29 -8.82
C CYS A 374 0.47 18.87 -9.29
N ILE A 375 0.53 18.63 -10.60
CA ILE A 375 0.71 17.30 -11.19
C ILE A 375 2.19 16.97 -11.42
N GLY A 376 3.05 17.99 -11.43
CA GLY A 376 4.50 17.83 -11.47
C GLY A 376 5.03 17.19 -12.76
N PRO A 377 6.33 16.83 -12.77
CA PRO A 377 6.98 16.28 -13.95
C PRO A 377 6.72 14.78 -14.17
N GLN A 378 6.13 14.09 -13.19
CA GLN A 378 5.97 12.63 -13.18
C GLN A 378 4.50 12.15 -13.24
N PRO A 379 3.67 12.59 -14.21
CA PRO A 379 2.33 12.04 -14.35
C PRO A 379 2.33 10.71 -15.10
N MET A 380 1.36 9.86 -14.75
CA MET A 380 0.90 8.76 -15.58
C MET A 380 -0.62 8.76 -15.63
N TRP A 381 -1.21 8.60 -16.80
CA TRP A 381 -2.65 8.64 -16.97
C TRP A 381 -3.15 7.54 -17.90
N ARG A 382 -4.45 7.27 -17.86
CA ARG A 382 -5.09 6.28 -18.74
C ARG A 382 -5.15 6.79 -20.17
N LYS A 383 -4.71 5.97 -21.13
CA LYS A 383 -4.79 6.30 -22.56
C LYS A 383 -6.25 6.55 -22.99
N SER A 384 -7.19 5.79 -22.45
CA SER A 384 -8.63 5.88 -22.78
C SER A 384 -9.25 7.25 -22.48
N LEU A 385 -8.62 8.08 -21.65
CA LEU A 385 -9.09 9.46 -21.43
C LEU A 385 -9.05 10.29 -22.72
N HIS A 386 -8.20 9.96 -23.67
CA HIS A 386 -8.16 10.66 -24.96
C HIS A 386 -9.36 10.34 -25.86
N ASP A 387 -10.05 9.22 -25.64
CA ASP A 387 -11.27 8.88 -26.36
C ASP A 387 -12.46 9.75 -25.88
N GLU A 388 -12.49 10.10 -24.60
CA GLU A 388 -13.55 10.92 -23.99
C GLU A 388 -13.25 12.42 -24.07
N PHE A 389 -12.04 12.83 -23.67
CA PHE A 389 -11.70 14.24 -23.52
C PHE A 389 -10.98 14.81 -24.74
N GLY A 390 -10.52 13.96 -25.66
CA GLY A 390 -9.70 14.35 -26.79
C GLY A 390 -8.22 14.53 -26.43
N TYR A 391 -7.48 15.10 -27.38
CA TYR A 391 -6.03 15.29 -27.31
C TYR A 391 -5.63 16.60 -26.61
N PHE A 392 -4.33 16.78 -26.32
CA PHE A 392 -3.80 18.04 -25.81
C PHE A 392 -4.00 19.17 -26.84
N ASP A 393 -4.25 20.39 -26.40
CA ASP A 393 -4.38 21.54 -27.31
C ASP A 393 -3.00 21.91 -27.88
N SER A 394 -2.75 21.52 -29.13
CA SER A 394 -1.46 21.73 -29.79
C SER A 394 -1.14 23.20 -30.10
N THR A 395 -2.11 24.11 -29.92
CA THR A 395 -1.90 25.55 -30.07
C THR A 395 -1.23 26.16 -28.84
N LEU A 396 -1.27 25.48 -27.70
CA LEU A 396 -0.58 25.89 -26.48
C LEU A 396 0.90 25.54 -26.56
N THR A 397 1.74 26.33 -25.90
CA THR A 397 3.19 26.18 -25.96
C THR A 397 3.83 25.83 -24.63
N VAL A 398 3.19 26.18 -23.50
CA VAL A 398 3.77 25.98 -22.16
C VAL A 398 2.78 25.35 -21.17
N ALA A 399 1.48 25.63 -21.26
CA ALA A 399 0.48 25.19 -20.27
C ALA A 399 -0.58 24.21 -20.80
N GLY A 400 -0.26 23.46 -21.86
CA GLY A 400 -1.18 22.48 -22.45
C GLY A 400 -1.42 21.23 -21.61
N ASP A 401 -0.45 20.84 -20.80
CA ASP A 401 -0.60 19.80 -19.78
C ASP A 401 -1.57 20.26 -18.70
N TYR A 402 -1.36 21.47 -18.18
CA TYR A 402 -2.24 22.06 -17.17
C TYR A 402 -3.68 22.22 -17.67
N GLU A 403 -3.87 22.66 -18.92
CA GLU A 403 -5.18 22.69 -19.58
C GLU A 403 -5.84 21.31 -19.59
N PHE A 404 -5.09 20.28 -20.01
CA PHE A 404 -5.61 18.93 -20.10
C PHE A 404 -5.98 18.38 -18.72
N TRP A 405 -5.13 18.61 -17.70
CA TRP A 405 -5.41 18.24 -16.31
C TRP A 405 -6.68 18.91 -15.78
N LEU A 406 -6.90 20.20 -16.05
CA LEU A 406 -8.14 20.92 -15.67
C LEU A 406 -9.38 20.35 -16.38
N ARG A 407 -9.23 19.98 -17.65
CA ARG A 407 -10.29 19.38 -18.48
C ARG A 407 -10.71 18.01 -17.95
N ILE A 408 -9.78 17.07 -17.80
CA ILE A 408 -10.10 15.69 -17.39
C ILE A 408 -10.56 15.61 -15.92
N SER A 409 -10.04 16.48 -15.04
CA SER A 409 -10.43 16.51 -13.63
C SER A 409 -11.90 16.88 -13.39
N SER A 410 -12.67 17.18 -14.45
CA SER A 410 -14.11 17.46 -14.36
C SER A 410 -14.91 16.19 -14.11
N ARG A 411 -14.38 15.02 -14.47
CA ARG A 411 -15.06 13.72 -14.33
C ARG A 411 -14.17 12.59 -13.82
N THR A 412 -12.86 12.81 -13.67
CA THR A 412 -11.95 11.81 -13.12
C THR A 412 -11.23 12.32 -11.86
N GLN A 413 -10.93 11.39 -10.96
CA GLN A 413 -10.09 11.63 -9.79
C GLN A 413 -8.62 11.47 -10.17
N PHE A 414 -7.76 12.25 -9.52
CA PHE A 414 -6.31 12.02 -9.56
C PHE A 414 -5.83 11.48 -8.23
N LEU A 415 -4.76 10.71 -8.27
CA LEU A 415 -4.13 10.17 -7.08
C LEU A 415 -2.68 10.64 -7.00
N HIS A 416 -2.35 11.24 -5.86
CA HIS A 416 -0.98 11.59 -5.54
C HIS A 416 -0.28 10.40 -4.88
N LEU A 417 0.88 10.02 -5.41
CA LEU A 417 1.81 9.09 -4.79
C LEU A 417 2.88 9.89 -4.06
N THR A 418 2.83 9.92 -2.73
CA THR A 418 3.75 10.69 -1.89
C THR A 418 5.20 10.15 -1.90
N GLU A 419 5.44 9.06 -2.61
CA GLU A 419 6.78 8.52 -2.81
C GLU A 419 7.54 9.37 -3.84
N VAL A 420 8.85 9.54 -3.63
CA VAL A 420 9.69 10.23 -4.59
C VAL A 420 10.01 9.26 -5.72
N LEU A 421 9.36 9.44 -6.86
CA LEU A 421 9.55 8.57 -8.03
C LEU A 421 10.34 9.23 -9.16
N GLY A 422 10.64 10.53 -9.04
CA GLY A 422 11.37 11.28 -10.07
C GLY A 422 12.60 12.03 -9.55
N LEU A 423 13.58 12.21 -10.42
CA LEU A 423 14.64 13.22 -10.32
C LEU A 423 14.37 14.29 -11.37
N TYR A 424 14.21 15.52 -10.92
CA TYR A 424 13.94 16.70 -11.72
C TYR A 424 15.17 17.61 -11.80
N LEU A 425 15.57 17.97 -13.02
CA LEU A 425 16.71 18.86 -13.24
C LEU A 425 16.30 20.33 -13.12
N GLU A 426 16.82 21.06 -12.12
CA GLU A 426 16.71 22.52 -12.02
C GLU A 426 17.65 23.19 -13.04
N ALA A 427 17.19 23.31 -14.28
CA ALA A 427 17.91 24.03 -15.32
C ALA A 427 17.62 25.55 -15.26
N PRO A 428 18.65 26.44 -15.24
CA PRO A 428 18.48 27.90 -15.26
C PRO A 428 17.73 28.45 -16.49
N ARG A 429 17.54 27.61 -17.52
CA ARG A 429 16.96 27.95 -18.82
C ARG A 429 15.76 27.05 -19.19
N SER A 430 14.96 26.58 -18.23
CA SER A 430 13.76 25.80 -18.56
C SER A 430 12.78 26.60 -19.42
N VAL A 431 11.99 25.93 -20.27
CA VAL A 431 11.03 26.57 -21.18
C VAL A 431 10.00 27.43 -20.44
N ALA A 432 9.61 27.00 -19.24
CA ALA A 432 8.73 27.75 -18.35
C ALA A 432 9.39 29.05 -17.81
N HIS A 433 10.69 29.03 -17.51
CA HIS A 433 11.43 30.22 -17.08
C HIS A 433 11.68 31.22 -18.20
N GLN A 434 11.82 30.75 -19.45
CA GLN A 434 12.03 31.63 -20.61
C GLN A 434 10.74 32.32 -21.10
N ASN A 435 9.56 31.79 -20.74
CA ASN A 435 8.26 32.25 -21.25
C ASN A 435 7.23 32.47 -20.12
N SER A 436 7.64 33.02 -18.98
CA SER A 436 6.77 33.21 -17.80
C SER A 436 5.46 33.95 -18.08
N ASP A 437 5.50 34.99 -18.93
CA ASP A 437 4.31 35.77 -19.31
C ASP A 437 3.31 34.94 -20.12
N LYS A 438 3.80 34.15 -21.09
CA LYS A 438 2.96 33.24 -21.88
C LYS A 438 2.38 32.12 -21.02
N CYS A 439 3.20 31.53 -20.15
CA CYS A 439 2.77 30.50 -19.20
C CYS A 439 1.61 31.01 -18.32
N SER A 440 1.74 32.23 -17.81
CA SER A 440 0.70 32.87 -17.00
C SER A 440 -0.59 33.08 -17.81
N HIS A 441 -0.48 33.60 -19.03
CA HIS A 441 -1.64 33.87 -19.88
C HIS A 441 -2.36 32.60 -20.36
N GLU A 442 -1.62 31.58 -20.82
CA GLU A 442 -2.20 30.29 -21.22
C GLU A 442 -2.87 29.59 -20.03
N SER A 443 -2.22 29.61 -18.86
CA SER A 443 -2.77 29.06 -17.62
C SER A 443 -4.07 29.77 -17.21
N GLU A 444 -4.11 31.11 -17.23
CA GLU A 444 -5.34 31.86 -16.93
C GLU A 444 -6.48 31.50 -17.88
N ARG A 445 -6.23 31.42 -19.19
CA ARG A 445 -7.25 31.03 -20.18
C ARG A 445 -7.79 29.62 -19.95
N ALA A 446 -6.91 28.66 -19.63
CA ALA A 446 -7.33 27.30 -19.32
C ALA A 446 -8.20 27.25 -18.05
N ARG A 447 -7.81 27.99 -17.01
CA ARG A 447 -8.56 28.11 -15.76
C ARG A 447 -9.91 28.81 -15.96
N GLU A 448 -10.02 29.81 -16.82
CA GLU A 448 -11.29 30.45 -17.17
C GLU A 448 -12.21 29.50 -17.93
N ARG A 449 -11.66 28.76 -18.90
CA ARG A 449 -12.43 27.84 -19.75
C ARG A 449 -13.08 26.70 -18.97
N HIS A 450 -12.41 26.17 -17.96
CA HIS A 450 -12.80 24.93 -17.28
C HIS A 450 -13.40 25.13 -15.87
N TRP A 451 -13.49 26.38 -15.39
CA TRP A 451 -14.12 26.66 -14.10
C TRP A 451 -15.65 26.63 -14.23
N PRO A 452 -16.36 25.81 -13.43
CA PRO A 452 -17.81 25.79 -13.44
C PRO A 452 -18.36 27.08 -12.82
N THR A 453 -19.04 27.90 -13.63
CA THR A 453 -19.60 29.20 -13.22
C THR A 453 -20.58 29.10 -12.03
N GLU A 454 -21.21 27.94 -11.86
CA GLU A 454 -22.14 27.64 -10.77
C GLU A 454 -21.46 27.55 -9.39
N ARG A 455 -20.13 27.36 -9.32
CA ARG A 455 -19.37 27.26 -8.07
C ARG A 455 -18.90 28.62 -7.50
N GLY A 456 -19.38 29.72 -8.06
CA GLY A 456 -19.00 31.07 -7.63
C GLY A 456 -17.61 31.49 -8.16
N PRO A 457 -16.93 32.44 -7.51
CA PRO A 457 -15.69 33.00 -8.02
C PRO A 457 -14.56 31.97 -8.04
N ARG A 458 -13.81 31.94 -9.15
CA ARG A 458 -12.64 31.09 -9.34
C ARG A 458 -11.57 31.38 -8.28
N PRO A 459 -10.90 30.36 -7.69
CA PRO A 459 -9.81 30.54 -6.75
C PRO A 459 -8.71 31.44 -7.32
N ARG A 460 -7.91 32.11 -6.48
CA ARG A 460 -6.75 32.88 -6.96
C ARG A 460 -5.56 31.95 -7.20
N PRO A 461 -4.77 32.19 -8.26
CA PRO A 461 -3.58 31.37 -8.51
C PRO A 461 -2.57 31.52 -7.36
N GLN A 462 -1.93 30.42 -6.99
CA GLN A 462 -0.83 30.32 -6.04
C GLN A 462 0.41 29.80 -6.79
N GLY A 463 1.61 30.19 -6.34
CA GLY A 463 2.86 29.72 -6.95
C GLY A 463 3.12 28.21 -6.77
N CYS A 464 4.19 27.71 -7.38
CA CYS A 464 4.61 26.31 -7.24
C CYS A 464 5.05 25.96 -5.80
N PHE A 465 4.73 24.76 -5.34
CA PHE A 465 5.19 24.21 -4.07
C PHE A 465 6.59 23.58 -4.21
N LEU A 466 7.64 24.42 -4.25
CA LEU A 466 9.02 23.95 -4.15
C LEU A 466 9.51 24.08 -2.70
N GLU A 467 9.66 22.95 -2.01
CA GLU A 467 10.35 22.93 -0.71
C GLU A 467 11.86 22.84 -1.00
N ARG A 468 12.56 23.97 -0.94
CA ARG A 468 14.03 23.98 -1.03
C ARG A 468 14.59 23.48 0.29
N TYR A 469 15.19 22.29 0.27
CA TYR A 469 16.08 21.88 1.33
C TYR A 469 17.27 22.86 1.35
N PRO A 470 17.74 23.34 2.52
CA PRO A 470 19.11 23.84 2.58
C PRO A 470 20.03 22.70 2.11
N ALA A 471 20.92 23.00 1.16
CA ALA A 471 21.78 22.01 0.52
C ALA A 471 22.35 20.99 1.53
N PRO A 472 22.42 19.69 1.20
CA PRO A 472 23.11 18.74 2.03
C PRO A 472 24.54 19.24 2.20
N ARG A 473 24.91 19.53 3.45
CA ARG A 473 26.31 19.85 3.75
C ARG A 473 27.13 18.62 3.35
N PRO A 474 28.26 18.78 2.64
CA PRO A 474 29.07 17.65 2.22
C PRO A 474 29.39 16.76 3.44
N SER A 475 29.37 15.46 3.19
CA SER A 475 29.65 14.36 4.14
C SER A 475 31.02 14.43 4.84
N SER A 476 31.83 15.46 4.56
CA SER A 476 33.06 15.80 5.25
C SER A 476 32.88 16.78 6.41
N MET A 477 31.66 17.20 6.73
CA MET A 477 31.36 18.01 7.91
C MET A 477 30.27 17.33 8.74
N VAL A 478 30.64 16.26 9.43
CA VAL A 478 30.11 16.01 10.77
C VAL A 478 30.45 17.27 11.57
N GLU A 479 29.56 18.27 11.55
CA GLU A 479 29.57 19.24 12.62
C GLU A 479 29.40 18.40 13.88
N SER A 480 30.48 18.27 14.64
CA SER A 480 30.34 17.86 16.02
C SER A 480 29.34 18.85 16.63
N THR A 481 28.13 18.40 16.93
CA THR A 481 27.24 19.06 17.88
C THR A 481 27.87 18.87 19.26
N LYS A 482 29.07 19.44 19.48
CA LYS A 482 29.67 19.49 20.81
C LYS A 482 28.70 20.26 21.71
N GLY A 483 27.84 19.53 22.41
CA GLY A 483 26.90 20.02 23.42
C GLY A 483 25.39 19.81 23.18
N ARG A 484 24.90 19.22 22.07
CA ARG A 484 23.45 18.94 21.88
C ARG A 484 23.19 17.45 21.62
N PRO A 485 22.23 16.82 22.33
CA PRO A 485 21.89 15.40 22.13
C PRO A 485 21.20 15.20 20.78
N ALA A 486 21.30 14.01 20.19
CA ALA A 486 20.55 13.68 18.96
C ALA A 486 19.06 13.44 19.25
N VAL A 487 18.73 12.77 20.36
CA VAL A 487 17.35 12.43 20.75
C VAL A 487 16.97 13.08 22.09
N SER A 488 15.77 13.66 22.18
CA SER A 488 15.12 13.99 23.45
C SER A 488 14.01 12.99 23.72
N VAL A 489 14.17 12.15 24.74
CA VAL A 489 13.11 11.25 25.22
C VAL A 489 12.28 12.01 26.26
N ILE A 490 10.97 12.09 26.08
CA ILE A 490 10.06 12.79 26.98
C ILE A 490 9.29 11.76 27.81
N MET A 491 9.35 11.91 29.13
CA MET A 491 8.74 11.00 30.09
C MET A 491 7.89 11.76 31.11
N PRO A 492 6.55 11.81 30.94
CA PRO A 492 5.66 12.36 31.95
C PRO A 492 5.53 11.39 33.12
N THR A 493 5.41 11.91 34.35
CA THR A 493 5.17 11.09 35.54
C THR A 493 4.29 11.79 36.56
N CYS A 494 3.52 11.01 37.33
CA CYS A 494 2.75 11.50 38.47
C CYS A 494 2.47 10.35 39.47
N ASN A 495 3.09 10.42 40.67
CA ASN A 495 2.87 9.49 41.79
C ASN A 495 3.15 8.00 41.48
N ARG A 496 4.22 7.69 40.72
CA ARG A 496 4.62 6.31 40.36
C ARG A 496 6.14 6.06 40.41
N PRO A 497 6.83 6.34 41.52
CA PRO A 497 8.29 6.34 41.59
C PRO A 497 8.94 4.98 41.26
N LEU A 498 8.30 3.86 41.61
CA LEU A 498 8.82 2.52 41.30
C LEU A 498 8.80 2.22 39.79
N MET A 499 7.68 2.52 39.12
CA MET A 499 7.55 2.31 37.68
C MET A 499 8.46 3.28 36.91
N LEU A 500 8.50 4.54 37.37
CA LEU A 500 9.38 5.57 36.83
C LEU A 500 10.85 5.12 36.87
N GLN A 501 11.29 4.48 37.96
CA GLN A 501 12.64 3.95 38.05
C GLN A 501 12.93 2.92 36.94
N GLU A 502 12.06 1.93 36.74
CA GLU A 502 12.22 0.93 35.67
C GLU A 502 12.24 1.57 34.28
N ALA A 503 11.34 2.53 34.03
CA ALA A 503 11.27 3.22 32.75
C ALA A 503 12.55 4.02 32.47
N ILE A 504 13.08 4.76 33.46
CA ILE A 504 14.35 5.50 33.36
C ILE A 504 15.51 4.54 33.08
N GLU A 505 15.61 3.45 33.83
CA GLU A 505 16.67 2.45 33.65
C GLU A 505 16.67 1.90 32.21
N SER A 506 15.49 1.60 31.65
CA SER A 506 15.35 1.13 30.27
C SER A 506 15.87 2.12 29.20
N VAL A 507 15.76 3.42 29.47
CA VAL A 507 16.30 4.48 28.60
C VAL A 507 17.81 4.62 28.79
N LEU A 508 18.30 4.54 30.04
CA LEU A 508 19.73 4.66 30.35
C LEU A 508 20.57 3.48 29.79
N GLU A 509 19.94 2.33 29.59
CA GLU A 509 20.52 1.09 29.06
C GLU A 509 20.45 0.96 27.52
N GLN A 510 19.89 1.95 26.81
CA GLN A 510 19.82 1.94 25.35
C GLN A 510 21.20 1.79 24.69
N THR A 511 21.29 1.06 23.57
CA THR A 511 22.55 0.92 22.82
C THR A 511 22.99 2.25 22.18
N PHE A 512 22.03 3.07 21.77
CA PHE A 512 22.26 4.43 21.30
C PHE A 512 22.45 5.38 22.49
N GLN A 513 23.59 6.07 22.58
CA GLN A 513 23.96 6.86 23.77
C GLN A 513 23.84 8.38 23.59
N ASP A 514 23.61 8.89 22.38
CA ASP A 514 23.51 10.35 22.13
C ASP A 514 22.09 10.89 22.36
N PHE A 515 21.63 10.84 23.61
CA PHE A 515 20.28 11.28 23.99
C PHE A 515 20.27 12.09 25.30
N GLU A 516 19.21 12.86 25.49
CA GLU A 516 18.77 13.36 26.80
C GLU A 516 17.41 12.76 27.17
N LEU A 517 17.18 12.59 28.48
CA LEU A 517 15.89 12.16 29.03
C LEU A 517 15.27 13.33 29.80
N LEU A 518 14.07 13.74 29.39
CA LEU A 518 13.29 14.82 30.00
C LEU A 518 12.18 14.21 30.85
N VAL A 519 12.38 14.16 32.16
CA VAL A 519 11.36 13.71 33.11
C VAL A 519 10.53 14.90 33.54
N ILE A 520 9.21 14.84 33.29
CA ILE A 520 8.26 15.91 33.59
C ILE A 520 7.29 15.41 34.66
N ASN A 521 7.47 15.87 35.90
CA ASN A 521 6.56 15.55 36.99
C ASN A 521 5.34 16.48 36.94
N ASP A 522 4.18 15.90 36.68
CA ASP A 522 2.91 16.61 36.50
C ASP A 522 2.16 16.82 37.83
N GLY A 523 2.83 17.50 38.77
CA GLY A 523 2.25 17.91 40.05
C GLY A 523 2.07 16.80 41.09
N GLY A 524 2.83 15.71 40.98
CA GLY A 524 2.87 14.61 41.95
C GLY A 524 3.94 14.78 43.04
N GLU A 525 4.19 13.69 43.78
CA GLU A 525 5.25 13.59 44.79
C GLU A 525 6.64 13.94 44.24
N ASP A 526 7.53 14.44 45.09
CA ASP A 526 8.88 14.82 44.66
C ASP A 526 9.73 13.57 44.33
N VAL A 527 10.12 13.46 43.07
CA VAL A 527 10.97 12.38 42.54
C VAL A 527 12.42 12.82 42.33
N ALA A 528 12.77 14.07 42.63
CA ALA A 528 14.12 14.59 42.45
C ALA A 528 15.20 13.73 43.13
N PRO A 529 15.02 13.18 44.35
CA PRO A 529 16.01 12.28 44.96
C PRO A 529 16.27 11.01 44.15
N LEU A 530 15.22 10.42 43.57
CA LEU A 530 15.33 9.26 42.69
C LEU A 530 16.11 9.63 41.42
N LEU A 531 15.79 10.76 40.80
CA LEU A 531 16.47 11.24 39.60
C LEU A 531 17.94 11.54 39.85
N MET A 532 18.30 12.14 40.99
CA MET A 532 19.69 12.39 41.37
C MET A 532 20.49 11.08 41.48
N LYS A 533 19.89 10.03 42.03
CA LYS A 533 20.52 8.70 42.14
C LYS A 533 20.77 8.05 40.77
N LEU A 534 19.83 8.19 39.84
CA LEU A 534 19.89 7.58 38.50
C LEU A 534 20.69 8.40 37.49
N ASN A 535 20.78 9.72 37.67
CA ASN A 535 21.42 10.64 36.71
C ASN A 535 22.96 10.68 36.79
N GLN A 536 23.61 9.54 37.02
CA GLN A 536 25.07 9.46 37.18
C GLN A 536 25.82 9.90 35.92
N LYS A 537 25.21 9.70 34.74
CA LYS A 537 25.76 10.08 33.43
C LYS A 537 25.35 11.49 32.98
N GLY A 538 24.61 12.26 33.78
CA GLY A 538 24.20 13.63 33.47
C GLY A 538 23.26 13.78 32.27
N LYS A 539 22.50 12.73 31.91
CA LYS A 539 21.58 12.72 30.75
C LYS A 539 20.14 13.09 31.10
N ILE A 540 19.78 13.06 32.37
CA ILE A 540 18.42 13.33 32.83
C ILE A 540 18.29 14.83 33.14
N ARG A 541 17.24 15.45 32.61
CA ARG A 541 16.78 16.78 32.98
C ARG A 541 15.37 16.66 33.54
N TYR A 542 15.10 17.48 34.55
CA TYR A 542 13.88 17.40 35.33
C TYR A 542 13.11 18.72 35.26
N ALA A 543 11.80 18.65 35.12
CA ALA A 543 10.89 19.76 35.33
C ALA A 543 9.68 19.29 36.13
N GLN A 544 9.14 20.18 36.96
CA GLN A 544 7.98 19.91 37.80
C GLN A 544 6.92 20.98 37.58
N HIS A 545 5.68 20.55 37.39
CA HIS A 545 4.53 21.43 37.43
C HIS A 545 4.11 21.73 38.87
N SER A 546 3.66 22.96 39.12
CA SER A 546 3.11 23.35 40.43
C SER A 546 1.80 22.65 40.79
N SER A 547 1.11 22.10 39.80
CA SER A 547 -0.17 21.39 39.93
C SER A 547 -0.34 20.40 38.79
N HIS A 548 -1.20 19.40 38.98
CA HIS A 548 -1.55 18.42 37.95
C HIS A 548 -2.22 19.09 36.75
N ARG A 549 -1.68 18.91 35.53
CA ARG A 549 -2.17 19.51 34.28
C ARG A 549 -2.51 18.47 33.20
N GLY A 550 -2.28 17.20 33.47
CA GLY A 550 -2.52 16.10 32.55
C GLY A 550 -1.30 15.74 31.68
N PRO A 551 -1.31 14.54 31.10
CA PRO A 551 -0.17 14.00 30.34
C PRO A 551 0.16 14.83 29.08
N SER A 552 -0.84 15.38 28.38
CA SER A 552 -0.64 16.28 27.24
C SER A 552 0.20 17.51 27.61
N ALA A 553 -0.13 18.16 28.73
CA ALA A 553 0.57 19.36 29.21
C ALA A 553 2.00 19.03 29.65
N ALA A 554 2.19 17.88 30.30
CA ALA A 554 3.52 17.39 30.66
C ALA A 554 4.38 17.11 29.42
N ARG A 555 3.82 16.46 28.39
CA ARG A 555 4.55 16.21 27.13
C ARG A 555 4.84 17.49 26.36
N ASN A 556 3.92 18.45 26.31
CA ASN A 556 4.18 19.77 25.72
C ASN A 556 5.30 20.52 26.43
N THR A 557 5.36 20.42 27.77
CA THR A 557 6.48 20.97 28.55
C THR A 557 7.78 20.24 28.24
N GLY A 558 7.76 18.92 28.07
CA GLY A 558 8.90 18.16 27.57
C GLY A 558 9.37 18.63 26.19
N ILE A 559 8.44 18.78 25.24
CA ILE A 559 8.70 19.26 23.88
C ILE A 559 9.37 20.64 23.91
N SER A 560 8.87 21.56 24.74
CA SER A 560 9.43 22.92 24.82
C SER A 560 10.86 22.94 25.37
N HIS A 561 11.25 21.91 26.14
CA HIS A 561 12.59 21.78 26.71
C HIS A 561 13.52 20.88 25.88
N ALA A 562 13.00 20.19 24.86
CA ALA A 562 13.74 19.28 23.99
C ALA A 562 14.79 19.99 23.14
N ARG A 563 16.03 19.49 23.19
CA ARG A 563 17.18 19.98 22.42
C ARG A 563 17.53 19.07 21.25
N GLY A 564 17.04 17.83 21.27
CA GLY A 564 17.25 16.79 20.28
C GLY A 564 16.84 17.20 18.87
N LYS A 565 17.49 16.60 17.87
CA LYS A 565 16.99 16.58 16.49
C LYS A 565 15.69 15.78 16.43
N TYR A 566 15.65 14.67 17.17
CA TYR A 566 14.49 13.79 17.29
C TYR A 566 13.83 13.90 18.66
N VAL A 567 12.54 13.63 18.69
CA VAL A 567 11.72 13.52 19.89
C VAL A 567 11.13 12.11 19.92
N ALA A 568 11.26 11.46 21.07
CA ALA A 568 10.64 10.17 21.39
C ALA A 568 9.89 10.28 22.72
N TYR A 569 8.97 9.36 22.97
CA TYR A 569 8.06 9.41 24.12
C TYR A 569 8.10 8.08 24.88
N LEU A 570 8.09 8.13 26.20
CA LEU A 570 7.97 6.93 27.02
C LEU A 570 7.15 7.26 28.27
N ASP A 571 6.06 6.54 28.50
CA ASP A 571 5.28 6.69 29.72
C ASP A 571 6.00 6.03 30.90
N ASP A 572 5.77 6.56 32.11
CA ASP A 572 6.48 6.15 33.33
C ASP A 572 6.20 4.71 33.78
N ASP A 573 5.33 3.98 33.09
CA ASP A 573 4.95 2.61 33.39
C ASP A 573 5.18 1.61 32.25
N ASP A 574 5.90 2.04 31.21
CA ASP A 574 6.29 1.29 30.01
C ASP A 574 7.83 1.17 29.87
N LEU A 575 8.32 0.37 28.91
CA LEU A 575 9.75 0.14 28.70
C LEU A 575 10.19 0.27 27.24
N TYR A 576 11.41 0.76 27.04
CA TYR A 576 12.18 0.52 25.82
C TYR A 576 13.02 -0.75 25.95
N LEU A 577 13.08 -1.55 24.88
CA LEU A 577 14.08 -2.63 24.76
C LEU A 577 15.42 -2.03 24.30
N PRO A 578 16.58 -2.66 24.55
CA PRO A 578 17.89 -2.03 24.40
C PRO A 578 18.19 -1.39 23.03
N GLY A 579 17.58 -1.86 21.94
CA GLY A 579 17.79 -1.37 20.58
C GLY A 579 16.88 -0.22 20.12
N HIS A 580 15.86 0.17 20.89
CA HIS A 580 14.78 1.07 20.43
C HIS A 580 15.27 2.36 19.78
N LEU A 581 16.11 3.12 20.49
CA LEU A 581 16.62 4.40 19.98
C LEU A 581 17.55 4.20 18.78
N GLN A 582 18.38 3.15 18.80
CA GLN A 582 19.33 2.84 17.71
C GLN A 582 18.58 2.49 16.42
N THR A 583 17.53 1.68 16.52
CA THR A 583 16.69 1.26 15.38
C THR A 583 15.99 2.45 14.75
N LEU A 584 15.32 3.28 15.56
CA LEU A 584 14.59 4.45 15.06
C LEU A 584 15.52 5.53 14.48
N VAL A 585 16.61 5.88 15.18
CA VAL A 585 17.58 6.85 14.66
C VAL A 585 18.25 6.33 13.39
N GLY A 586 18.68 5.08 13.39
CA GLY A 586 19.32 4.45 12.23
C GLY A 586 18.44 4.53 10.99
N TYR A 587 17.15 4.18 11.13
CA TYR A 587 16.20 4.25 10.04
C TYR A 587 15.93 5.69 9.58
N LEU A 588 15.72 6.63 10.50
CA LEU A 588 15.42 8.04 10.17
C LEU A 588 16.59 8.72 9.45
N GLU A 589 17.84 8.45 9.87
CA GLU A 589 19.03 8.98 9.20
C GLU A 589 19.25 8.35 7.82
N GLN A 590 18.98 7.04 7.66
CA GLN A 590 19.22 6.33 6.40
C GLN A 590 18.14 6.58 5.35
N SER A 591 16.88 6.63 5.76
CA SER A 591 15.74 6.77 4.83
C SER A 591 15.40 8.22 4.48
N GLY A 592 15.88 9.19 5.28
CA GLY A 592 15.43 10.58 5.19
C GLY A 592 13.98 10.80 5.66
N SER A 593 13.31 9.77 6.18
CA SER A 593 11.99 9.89 6.80
C SER A 593 12.06 10.84 8.00
N LYS A 594 11.01 11.64 8.20
CA LYS A 594 10.94 12.54 9.36
C LYS A 594 10.23 11.91 10.57
N ILE A 595 9.52 10.81 10.37
CA ILE A 595 8.72 10.12 11.40
C ILE A 595 8.84 8.62 11.16
N ALA A 596 9.10 7.84 12.21
CA ALA A 596 9.13 6.38 12.15
C ALA A 596 8.55 5.78 13.43
N TYR A 597 8.01 4.58 13.33
CA TYR A 597 7.57 3.80 14.48
C TYR A 597 7.89 2.32 14.29
N THR A 598 8.17 1.64 15.41
CA THR A 598 8.52 0.21 15.43
C THR A 598 7.34 -0.64 15.83
N ASP A 599 7.51 -1.97 15.91
CA ASP A 599 6.66 -2.86 16.68
C ASP A 599 6.95 -2.81 18.19
N GLY A 600 5.97 -3.27 18.98
CA GLY A 600 6.05 -3.26 20.44
C GLY A 600 5.16 -4.33 21.06
N TYR A 601 5.67 -4.95 22.13
CA TYR A 601 4.88 -5.87 22.94
C TYR A 601 3.80 -5.13 23.72
N ARG A 602 2.66 -5.77 23.87
CA ARG A 602 1.72 -5.52 24.96
C ARG A 602 1.91 -6.59 26.02
N ALA A 603 2.40 -6.20 27.19
CA ALA A 603 2.56 -7.10 28.33
C ALA A 603 1.37 -6.99 29.29
N GLN A 604 0.76 -8.11 29.64
CA GLN A 604 -0.26 -8.18 30.67
C GLN A 604 0.43 -8.40 32.02
N GLN A 605 0.14 -7.54 32.99
CA GLN A 605 0.69 -7.61 34.33
C GLN A 605 -0.40 -7.86 35.38
N GLU A 606 -0.12 -8.81 36.28
CA GLU A 606 -0.91 -9.08 37.47
C GLU A 606 -0.07 -8.90 38.74
N VAL A 607 -0.73 -8.55 39.84
CA VAL A 607 -0.07 -8.36 41.14
C VAL A 607 0.05 -9.72 41.83
N HIS A 608 1.27 -10.21 42.02
CA HIS A 608 1.56 -11.39 42.81
C HIS A 608 2.35 -10.98 44.06
N GLY A 609 1.68 -10.96 45.22
CA GLY A 609 2.25 -10.40 46.45
C GLY A 609 2.47 -8.89 46.31
N ASN A 610 3.72 -8.44 46.46
CA ASN A 610 4.10 -7.02 46.35
C ASN A 610 4.74 -6.65 45.00
N HIS A 611 4.67 -7.53 43.99
CA HIS A 611 5.33 -7.33 42.70
C HIS A 611 4.38 -7.55 41.52
N TYR A 612 4.62 -6.83 40.42
CA TYR A 612 3.97 -7.10 39.14
C TYR A 612 4.69 -8.24 38.41
N VAL A 613 3.92 -9.21 37.91
CA VAL A 613 4.42 -10.32 37.12
C VAL A 613 3.75 -10.29 35.75
N ILE A 614 4.53 -10.52 34.70
CA ILE A 614 4.01 -10.63 33.33
C ILE A 614 3.33 -11.98 33.17
N THR A 615 2.04 -11.96 32.85
CA THR A 615 1.21 -13.17 32.65
C THR A 615 0.96 -13.48 31.18
N GLY A 616 1.22 -12.53 30.28
CA GLY A 616 1.09 -12.71 28.84
C GLY A 616 1.77 -11.60 28.06
N ARG A 617 2.16 -11.92 26.81
CA ARG A 617 2.68 -10.96 25.84
C ARG A 617 2.07 -11.23 24.47
N ASP A 618 1.68 -10.17 23.78
CA ASP A 618 1.29 -10.21 22.38
C ASP A 618 1.80 -8.97 21.62
N VAL A 619 1.69 -8.99 20.28
CA VAL A 619 2.03 -7.86 19.41
C VAL A 619 0.74 -7.38 18.75
N PRO A 620 0.02 -6.43 19.36
CA PRO A 620 -1.34 -6.12 18.93
C PRO A 620 -1.40 -5.28 17.65
N TYR A 621 -0.30 -4.64 17.27
CA TYR A 621 -0.23 -3.82 16.06
C TYR A 621 1.09 -4.10 15.36
N SER A 622 1.03 -4.52 14.10
CA SER A 622 2.17 -4.65 13.20
C SER A 622 1.66 -4.43 11.78
N GLN A 623 1.62 -3.16 11.37
CA GLN A 623 1.03 -2.76 10.11
C GLN A 623 1.66 -1.45 9.63
N ASN A 624 1.76 -1.30 8.32
CA ASN A 624 2.20 -0.07 7.68
C ASN A 624 1.24 1.08 7.98
N PHE A 625 1.77 2.31 7.96
CA PHE A 625 0.96 3.47 8.28
C PHE A 625 -0.04 3.72 7.16
N ASP A 626 -1.32 3.78 7.51
CA ASP A 626 -2.40 4.12 6.59
C ASP A 626 -3.12 5.38 7.11
N ARG A 627 -3.22 6.38 6.23
CA ARG A 627 -3.79 7.70 6.55
C ARG A 627 -5.29 7.68 6.81
N ASP A 628 -5.99 6.66 6.35
CA ASP A 628 -7.42 6.46 6.54
C ASP A 628 -7.68 5.57 7.74
N LEU A 629 -6.87 4.54 7.93
CA LEU A 629 -6.95 3.68 9.12
C LEU A 629 -6.63 4.46 10.40
N ILE A 630 -5.72 5.44 10.35
CA ILE A 630 -5.46 6.29 11.51
C ILE A 630 -6.64 7.23 11.80
N LEU A 631 -7.62 7.40 10.90
CA LEU A 631 -8.86 8.13 11.23
C LEU A 631 -9.88 7.22 11.94
N VAL A 632 -9.67 5.92 11.92
CA VAL A 632 -10.56 4.90 12.52
C VAL A 632 -10.17 4.60 13.96
N GLY A 633 -8.88 4.53 14.26
CA GLY A 633 -8.39 4.25 15.61
C GLY A 633 -6.88 4.42 15.73
N ASN A 634 -6.40 4.63 16.96
CA ASN A 634 -4.97 4.68 17.22
C ASN A 634 -4.37 3.27 17.22
N PHE A 635 -3.56 2.95 16.21
CA PHE A 635 -2.77 1.71 16.13
C PHE A 635 -1.27 1.94 16.37
N VAL A 636 -0.87 3.16 16.73
CA VAL A 636 0.52 3.52 17.05
C VAL A 636 0.60 4.06 18.48
N PRO A 637 0.66 3.16 19.49
CA PRO A 637 0.92 3.54 20.87
C PRO A 637 2.13 4.48 21.00
N ILE A 638 2.02 5.46 21.90
CA ILE A 638 2.92 6.60 21.95
C ILE A 638 4.42 6.24 22.03
N LEU A 639 4.76 5.18 22.77
CA LEU A 639 6.13 4.75 22.97
C LEU A 639 6.84 4.25 21.70
N ARG A 640 6.08 3.89 20.67
CA ARG A 640 6.63 3.28 19.44
C ARG A 640 7.20 4.29 18.47
N LEU A 641 6.80 5.56 18.57
CA LEU A 641 7.02 6.57 17.53
C LEU A 641 8.11 7.57 17.91
N MET A 642 9.01 7.82 16.95
CA MET A 642 9.98 8.92 16.99
C MET A 642 9.77 9.83 15.78
N HIS A 643 9.84 11.15 16.00
CA HIS A 643 9.77 12.13 14.93
C HIS A 643 10.86 13.18 15.04
N GLN A 644 11.22 13.81 13.92
CA GLN A 644 12.04 15.01 13.93
C GLN A 644 11.28 16.14 14.64
N ARG A 645 11.95 16.86 15.53
CA ARG A 645 11.36 17.96 16.31
C ARG A 645 10.74 19.03 15.42
N VAL A 646 11.31 19.27 14.24
CA VAL A 646 10.81 20.26 13.27
C VAL A 646 9.41 19.95 12.75
N CYS A 647 8.94 18.70 12.82
CA CYS A 647 7.59 18.35 12.37
C CYS A 647 6.50 19.03 13.22
N LEU A 648 6.81 19.39 14.47
CA LEU A 648 5.87 20.07 15.36
C LEU A 648 5.65 21.55 15.00
N ALA A 649 6.49 22.13 14.13
CA ALA A 649 6.28 23.50 13.65
C ALA A 649 5.00 23.64 12.83
N GLU A 650 4.65 22.60 12.07
CA GLU A 650 3.46 22.56 11.20
C GLU A 650 2.20 22.13 11.93
N THR A 651 2.34 21.27 12.95
CA THR A 651 1.20 20.65 13.63
C THR A 651 0.85 21.27 14.96
N GLY A 652 1.81 21.92 15.63
CA GLY A 652 1.75 22.16 17.07
C GLY A 652 1.95 20.89 17.90
N GLY A 653 1.92 21.03 19.22
CA GLY A 653 2.10 19.94 20.20
C GLY A 653 0.83 19.11 20.43
N PHE A 654 0.74 18.46 21.59
CA PHE A 654 -0.43 17.71 22.03
C PHE A 654 -1.59 18.65 22.37
N ASP A 655 -2.81 18.24 22.07
CA ASP A 655 -4.03 18.97 22.43
C ASP A 655 -4.35 18.75 23.92
N GLU A 656 -4.13 19.77 24.74
CA GLU A 656 -4.35 19.72 26.20
C GLU A 656 -5.84 19.66 26.58
N SER A 657 -6.75 19.86 25.62
CA SER A 657 -8.20 19.76 25.88
C SER A 657 -8.75 18.33 25.82
N LEU A 658 -7.98 17.38 25.28
CA LEU A 658 -8.40 15.99 25.16
C LEU A 658 -8.20 15.24 26.49
N PRO A 659 -9.24 14.52 26.99
CA PRO A 659 -9.15 13.78 28.25
C PRO A 659 -8.39 12.44 28.15
N ALA A 660 -8.17 11.96 26.92
CA ALA A 660 -7.41 10.78 26.55
C ALA A 660 -7.15 10.84 25.03
N VAL A 661 -6.36 9.89 24.50
CA VAL A 661 -6.03 9.73 23.06
C VAL A 661 -5.40 10.95 22.41
N GLU A 662 -4.68 11.73 23.21
CA GLU A 662 -3.95 12.92 22.78
C GLU A 662 -2.85 12.62 21.75
N ASP A 663 -2.26 11.42 21.84
CA ASP A 663 -1.27 10.91 20.89
C ASP A 663 -1.91 10.65 19.54
N TRP A 664 -3.10 10.06 19.52
CA TRP A 664 -3.86 9.80 18.31
C TRP A 664 -4.13 11.08 17.50
N ASP A 665 -4.57 12.15 18.16
CA ASP A 665 -4.77 13.46 17.53
C ASP A 665 -3.48 13.99 16.90
N LEU A 666 -2.35 13.88 17.61
CA LEU A 666 -1.06 14.32 17.09
C LEU A 666 -0.59 13.47 15.91
N TRP A 667 -0.80 12.15 15.94
CA TRP A 667 -0.48 11.25 14.83
C TRP A 667 -1.31 11.56 13.57
N ILE A 668 -2.60 11.86 13.75
CA ILE A 668 -3.45 12.32 12.65
C ILE A 668 -2.87 13.59 12.03
N ARG A 669 -2.54 14.61 12.84
CA ARG A 669 -1.97 15.87 12.33
C ARG A 669 -0.59 15.69 11.69
N LEU A 670 0.32 14.98 12.34
CA LEU A 670 1.67 14.72 11.83
C LEU A 670 1.64 13.97 10.50
N SER A 671 0.74 12.99 10.38
CA SER A 671 0.59 12.20 9.15
C SER A 671 0.07 12.96 7.94
N ARG A 672 -0.45 14.19 8.14
CA ARG A 672 -0.87 15.05 7.03
C ARG A 672 0.29 15.73 6.30
N TYR A 673 1.38 16.00 7.02
CA TYR A 673 2.55 16.67 6.47
C TYR A 673 3.69 15.70 6.15
N ASN A 674 3.70 14.54 6.80
CA ASN A 674 4.74 13.53 6.67
C ASN A 674 4.10 12.14 6.59
N HIS A 675 4.78 11.18 5.97
CA HIS A 675 4.38 9.79 6.01
C HIS A 675 5.18 9.07 7.12
N PRO A 676 4.56 8.62 8.22
CA PRO A 676 5.26 7.82 9.21
C PRO A 676 5.70 6.48 8.62
N ALA A 677 6.97 6.15 8.76
CA ALA A 677 7.51 4.88 8.29
C ALA A 677 7.34 3.79 9.36
N HIS A 678 6.89 2.61 8.95
CA HIS A 678 6.78 1.45 9.83
C HIS A 678 8.05 0.60 9.76
N ILE A 679 8.59 0.24 10.93
CA ILE A 679 9.70 -0.69 11.08
C ILE A 679 9.15 -1.94 11.77
N SER A 680 9.06 -3.06 11.04
CA SER A 680 8.53 -4.33 11.52
C SER A 680 9.51 -5.06 12.47
N GLU A 681 9.97 -4.37 13.51
CA GLU A 681 10.90 -4.86 14.53
C GLU A 681 10.35 -4.51 15.92
N ILE A 682 10.32 -5.49 16.83
CA ILE A 682 9.81 -5.27 18.19
C ILE A 682 10.91 -4.64 19.04
N THR A 683 10.71 -3.40 19.49
CA THR A 683 11.75 -2.67 20.23
C THR A 683 11.28 -2.00 21.52
N CYS A 684 10.02 -2.15 21.90
CA CYS A 684 9.48 -1.59 23.15
C CYS A 684 8.37 -2.48 23.73
N GLU A 685 7.98 -2.22 24.97
CA GLU A 685 6.92 -2.95 25.67
C GLU A 685 6.03 -1.96 26.44
N PHE A 686 4.73 -1.95 26.12
CA PHE A 686 3.73 -1.25 26.92
C PHE A 686 2.94 -2.20 27.79
N ARG A 687 2.57 -1.77 29.00
CA ARG A 687 2.06 -2.65 30.05
C ARG A 687 0.60 -2.38 30.36
N THR A 688 -0.18 -3.45 30.43
CA THR A 688 -1.61 -3.41 30.77
C THR A 688 -1.86 -4.14 32.08
N ARG A 689 -2.67 -3.54 32.95
CA ARG A 689 -2.97 -4.04 34.30
C ARG A 689 -4.46 -4.09 34.51
N LYS A 690 -4.93 -5.06 35.29
CA LYS A 690 -6.31 -5.03 35.82
C LYS A 690 -6.46 -3.78 36.71
N ARG A 691 -7.48 -3.00 36.42
CA ARG A 691 -7.83 -1.79 37.19
C ARG A 691 -9.03 -2.11 38.07
N GLU A 692 -9.09 -1.45 39.23
CA GLU A 692 -10.31 -1.43 40.04
C GLU A 692 -11.47 -0.84 39.24
N ALA A 693 -12.70 -1.32 39.50
CA ALA A 693 -13.87 -1.00 38.70
C ALA A 693 -14.07 0.51 38.50
N LYS A 694 -13.95 1.31 39.56
CA LYS A 694 -14.08 2.77 39.51
C LYS A 694 -13.05 3.42 38.58
N VAL A 695 -11.79 2.99 38.65
CA VAL A 695 -10.69 3.52 37.81
C VAL A 695 -10.84 3.06 36.36
N LEU A 696 -11.31 1.83 36.15
CA LEU A 696 -11.60 1.28 34.82
C LEU A 696 -12.73 2.07 34.14
N ILE A 697 -13.84 2.30 34.83
CA ILE A 697 -14.98 3.06 34.32
C ILE A 697 -14.56 4.48 33.95
N GLN A 698 -13.81 5.18 34.82
CA GLN A 698 -13.32 6.52 34.52
C GLN A 698 -12.40 6.53 33.29
N SER A 699 -11.50 5.55 33.18
CA SER A 699 -10.58 5.43 32.05
C SER A 699 -11.31 5.18 30.74
N LEU A 700 -12.31 4.28 30.73
CA LEU A 700 -13.13 3.99 29.55
C LEU A 700 -14.02 5.18 29.16
N THR A 701 -14.51 5.92 30.16
CA THR A 701 -15.27 7.16 29.93
C THR A 701 -14.41 8.22 29.24
N ASN A 702 -13.19 8.44 29.75
CA ASN A 702 -12.25 9.39 29.13
C ASN A 702 -11.85 8.95 27.72
N LEU A 703 -11.60 7.65 27.51
CA LEU A 703 -11.28 7.08 26.21
C LEU A 703 -12.41 7.31 25.19
N LEU A 704 -13.66 7.04 25.57
CA LEU A 704 -14.82 7.27 24.72
C LEU A 704 -15.01 8.77 24.43
N ALA A 705 -14.88 9.64 25.44
CA ALA A 705 -15.02 11.08 25.26
C ALA A 705 -13.93 11.67 24.35
N GLY A 706 -12.68 11.22 24.51
CA GLY A 706 -11.56 11.60 23.64
C GLY A 706 -11.76 11.09 22.21
N THR A 707 -12.23 9.85 22.05
CA THR A 707 -12.55 9.27 20.73
C THR A 707 -13.63 10.07 20.01
N ASP A 708 -14.72 10.40 20.70
CA ASP A 708 -15.81 11.22 20.16
C ASP A 708 -15.34 12.64 19.78
N ALA A 709 -14.43 13.23 20.57
CA ALA A 709 -13.82 14.52 20.27
C ALA A 709 -12.95 14.45 19.01
N VAL A 710 -12.10 13.43 18.86
CA VAL A 710 -11.26 13.23 17.67
C VAL A 710 -12.13 13.01 16.43
N TYR A 711 -13.14 12.14 16.49
CA TYR A 711 -14.06 11.92 15.36
C TYR A 711 -14.77 13.19 14.92
N ARG A 712 -15.26 13.99 15.88
CA ARG A 712 -15.90 15.28 15.56
C ARG A 712 -14.91 16.25 14.94
N LYS A 713 -13.69 16.34 15.48
CA LYS A 713 -12.62 17.22 15.00
C LYS A 713 -12.26 16.94 13.54
N TYR A 714 -12.28 15.67 13.13
CA TYR A 714 -11.89 15.22 11.79
C TYR A 714 -13.06 14.73 10.93
N GLU A 715 -14.31 15.03 11.27
CA GLU A 715 -15.50 14.58 10.53
C GLU A 715 -15.44 14.96 9.04
N HIS A 716 -14.95 16.16 8.75
CA HIS A 716 -14.78 16.65 7.39
C HIS A 716 -13.78 15.87 6.53
N TRP A 717 -12.86 15.09 7.14
CA TRP A 717 -11.90 14.24 6.40
C TRP A 717 -12.44 12.85 6.07
N VAL A 718 -13.59 12.49 6.64
CA VAL A 718 -14.23 11.18 6.42
C VAL A 718 -15.60 11.30 5.74
N ALA A 719 -16.02 12.51 5.38
CA ALA A 719 -17.35 12.80 4.84
C ALA A 719 -17.68 11.97 3.58
N ASP A 720 -16.68 11.75 2.73
CA ASP A 720 -16.73 11.00 1.46
C ASP A 720 -16.21 9.55 1.59
N LYS A 721 -15.93 9.07 2.81
CA LYS A 721 -15.33 7.75 3.09
C LYS A 721 -16.30 6.84 3.86
N PRO A 722 -17.26 6.19 3.19
CA PRO A 722 -18.32 5.43 3.87
C PRO A 722 -17.78 4.25 4.69
N LEU A 723 -16.71 3.59 4.22
CA LEU A 723 -16.07 2.48 4.95
C LEU A 723 -15.38 2.95 6.23
N VAL A 724 -14.67 4.08 6.17
CA VAL A 724 -14.02 4.68 7.36
C VAL A 724 -15.06 5.07 8.40
N ARG A 725 -16.17 5.72 8.00
CA ARG A 725 -17.27 6.06 8.91
C ARG A 725 -17.92 4.82 9.54
N ALA A 726 -18.13 3.76 8.75
CA ALA A 726 -18.67 2.51 9.26
C ALA A 726 -17.75 1.88 10.33
N TRP A 727 -16.42 1.90 10.11
CA TRP A 727 -15.47 1.42 11.11
C TRP A 727 -15.36 2.32 12.33
N GLN A 728 -15.46 3.65 12.18
CA GLN A 728 -15.54 4.57 13.31
C GLN A 728 -16.75 4.27 14.22
N LEU A 729 -17.92 4.03 13.61
CA LEU A 729 -19.13 3.65 14.34
C LEU A 729 -18.95 2.33 15.08
N LYS A 730 -18.36 1.32 14.43
CA LYS A 730 -18.06 0.03 15.06
C LYS A 730 -17.11 0.17 16.25
N ASN A 731 -16.00 0.89 16.08
CA ASN A 731 -15.03 1.15 17.15
C ASN A 731 -15.67 1.86 18.34
N ARG A 732 -16.54 2.84 18.07
CA ARG A 732 -17.29 3.56 19.10
C ARG A 732 -18.25 2.64 19.86
N GLU A 733 -18.99 1.79 19.15
CA GLU A 733 -19.89 0.81 19.75
C GLU A 733 -19.14 -0.19 20.64
N ASP A 734 -18.01 -0.72 20.16
CA ASP A 734 -17.17 -1.64 20.94
C ASP A 734 -16.65 -0.99 22.23
N ALA A 735 -16.25 0.29 22.18
CA ALA A 735 -15.85 1.05 23.35
C ALA A 735 -17.03 1.27 24.33
N PHE A 736 -18.21 1.61 23.81
CA PHE A 736 -19.42 1.79 24.60
C PHE A 736 -19.85 0.49 25.31
N GLN A 737 -19.80 -0.65 24.61
CA GLN A 737 -20.11 -1.96 25.19
C GLN A 737 -19.13 -2.36 26.29
N LYS A 738 -17.83 -2.04 26.15
CA LYS A 738 -16.83 -2.26 27.22
C LYS A 738 -17.14 -1.41 28.45
N LEU A 739 -17.47 -0.13 28.26
CA LEU A 739 -17.86 0.77 29.34
C LEU A 739 -19.11 0.25 30.06
N ARG A 740 -20.14 -0.12 29.31
CA ARG A 740 -21.39 -0.68 29.85
C ARG A 740 -21.15 -1.93 30.69
N LYS A 741 -20.37 -2.88 30.18
CA LYS A 741 -20.01 -4.11 30.93
C LYS A 741 -19.24 -3.81 32.21
N ALA A 742 -18.31 -2.84 32.16
CA ALA A 742 -17.57 -2.43 33.36
C ALA A 742 -18.48 -1.77 34.40
N SER A 743 -19.47 -0.98 33.97
CA SER A 743 -20.48 -0.37 34.84
C SER A 743 -21.47 -1.38 35.43
N GLU A 744 -21.89 -2.39 34.67
CA GLU A 744 -22.79 -3.46 35.16
C GLU A 744 -22.10 -4.41 36.16
N ALA A 745 -20.77 -4.52 36.09
CA ALA A 745 -19.97 -5.35 37.00
C ALA A 745 -19.51 -4.63 38.29
N SER A 746 -19.71 -3.31 38.36
CA SER A 746 -19.40 -2.46 39.53
C SER A 746 -20.62 -2.26 40.42
#